data_AF-A0A2E0HRA9-F1
#
_entry.id   AF-A0A2E0HRA9-F1
#
_cell.length_a   1.000
_cell.length_b   1.000
_cell.length_c   1.000
_cell.angle_alpha   90.00
_cell.angle_beta   90.00
_cell.angle_gamma   90.00
#
_symmetry.space_group_name_H-M   'P 1'
#
loop_
_entity.id
_entity.type
_entity.pdbx_description
1 polymer ?
#
loop_
_entity_poly.entity_id
_entity_poly.type
_entity_poly.pdbx_seq_one_letter_code
_entity_poly.pdbx_strand_id
1 'polypeptide(L)'
;MELTGGSRMRVIALVSILMIASLAPMAVSSEESGNNPAKIGAPLSENWDDAPITYDFSPAVRSAFARVSDLSQYTDVQLEQTSQWVVVSSNPVGEAVRDLDNVWIVDIESDIAIEIFAEWQRDGFIETAYPLIEKTMNPKWTPDDSLFGDQWHLQNTGQTNGGVSGEDVNITGAWNNYRGSGIVIGIVDDGLDWNHADLDNYYADTLDYDFCNNDGDPTPSSNDGHGTSAAGVAAAAGNNSIGVSGAAPLASLAGLQLISCSTTDTREGNALSHERQSIDIYSNSWGPSDNGRTVEAPGPLMMAAFENDVDQGRGGLGNVITWAAGNGLDDDDNSNYDGYANSRHTIAVTAVTHKGEQSWYAEPGANILVAAPSDGDGEGITTTDIEGNGGYENGDYTDGFGGTSSATPLASGVIALMMDANPNLAYRDIQHILVQTCRKNDASDSSWSSNGAGHIVSHKYGFGVVDASAAVNLALNWNNVDEEISFLSGNIDMNNLNIPDNSNAVTDTVSVSESIKVEHVEVIVDISHDYRGDLEIILTSPQGTQNILSEKHGDSGNNWNNWMFTSVHNWDEDSTGNWTISVQDQGNEDDGTFHDWELNIYGTELNQDRDGDNLTNSDETNIYGTDPDDIDSDDDQVNDGLEVQVYGTDPLNIDTDGDGLDDGREILVNGTNPLVNDTDGDGLNDGQEVIIFGTDPLVPDLDSDGDSFYWFQDCNDSDPNIYPGATELLNGIDENCDGQWDEGFNSSDTDFDGLTDFGEYHFFNTDLNLQDTDGDMLSDGDEVLIYQSNPLVVDNDTDLDGYYWFQDCNDTNDQINPDMIELLDGIDNNCSGEIDEDFIGLDRDQDGLPDLEEFNNIYTDPLNNDTDGDGLSDGDEIFNTSTNPLIPDLDEDGDGFRWFEECNDDDINIYPGATELWNGIDDDCDEQIDDGINRYQYLIAPNSSDITINSTFEPLQLSIGINLTDSIKDKVGLEYIWKRNGATISQQESLNEEIIDCSKNNTGFSAVLCAQNGTVGPYPVIVIISDVNGGQISYSWNLSYTVWHPPEPKIEEDSKDSESESKSESDLEMGTIASIIAGSVVIVLLVVLLWVRQGRSGIKPPKQPPNAGFHPPPPSQFSNVPSAPVLPDLNNKWK
;
A
#
# COMPACT_ATOMS: atom_id res chain seq x y z
N MET A 1 36.02 -22.84 -27.33
CA MET A 1 36.81 -23.86 -28.06
C MET A 1 36.05 -24.30 -29.31
N GLU A 2 36.61 -25.19 -30.13
CA GLU A 2 36.07 -25.65 -31.43
C GLU A 2 34.60 -26.15 -31.39
N LEU A 3 33.78 -26.13 -32.46
CA LEU A 3 33.84 -25.50 -33.81
C LEU A 3 32.46 -25.67 -34.50
N THR A 4 31.94 -24.62 -35.19
CA THR A 4 30.94 -24.67 -36.31
C THR A 4 29.57 -25.36 -36.10
N GLY A 5 28.45 -24.90 -36.67
CA GLY A 5 28.21 -23.80 -37.61
C GLY A 5 27.67 -24.25 -38.98
N GLY A 6 26.56 -23.66 -39.44
CA GLY A 6 25.95 -23.87 -40.76
C GLY A 6 24.60 -24.61 -40.70
N SER A 7 23.44 -24.01 -41.00
CA SER A 7 22.97 -23.26 -42.19
C SER A 7 22.30 -24.15 -43.27
N ARG A 8 20.99 -23.96 -43.45
CA ARG A 8 20.28 -23.60 -44.71
C ARG A 8 18.76 -23.54 -44.47
N MET A 9 18.00 -22.48 -44.77
CA MET A 9 17.88 -21.56 -45.93
C MET A 9 16.68 -21.93 -46.83
N ARG A 10 15.75 -20.98 -46.97
CA ARG A 10 14.46 -21.04 -47.71
C ARG A 10 14.63 -21.22 -49.23
N VAL A 11 13.69 -21.93 -49.89
CA VAL A 11 13.26 -21.78 -51.31
C VAL A 11 11.78 -22.24 -51.37
N ILE A 12 10.72 -21.43 -51.58
CA ILE A 12 10.35 -20.41 -52.61
C ILE A 12 9.60 -21.00 -53.82
N ALA A 13 8.56 -20.26 -54.29
CA ALA A 13 7.90 -20.25 -55.61
C ALA A 13 6.74 -21.24 -55.94
N LEU A 14 5.66 -20.84 -56.66
CA LEU A 14 5.10 -19.50 -56.99
C LEU A 14 3.63 -19.59 -57.53
N VAL A 15 2.77 -18.66 -57.12
CA VAL A 15 1.78 -17.84 -57.91
C VAL A 15 1.02 -18.42 -59.14
N SER A 16 -0.32 -18.24 -59.16
CA SER A 16 -1.15 -17.65 -60.26
C SER A 16 -2.66 -17.69 -59.90
N ILE A 17 -3.29 -16.63 -59.35
CA ILE A 17 -3.83 -15.41 -60.01
C ILE A 17 -5.05 -15.63 -60.94
N LEU A 18 -6.21 -15.05 -60.58
CA LEU A 18 -7.01 -14.06 -61.35
C LEU A 18 -8.25 -13.63 -60.50
N MET A 19 -8.34 -12.36 -60.06
CA MET A 19 -9.25 -11.29 -60.57
C MET A 19 -10.75 -11.39 -60.18
N ILE A 20 -11.51 -10.32 -59.87
CA ILE A 20 -11.33 -8.86 -60.10
C ILE A 20 -12.21 -8.00 -59.15
N ALA A 21 -11.80 -6.74 -58.86
CA ALA A 21 -12.56 -5.61 -58.25
C ALA A 21 -13.07 -5.74 -56.79
N SER A 22 -13.13 -4.69 -55.95
CA SER A 22 -12.74 -3.25 -56.10
C SER A 22 -12.50 -2.54 -54.75
N LEU A 23 -11.53 -1.61 -54.72
CA LEU A 23 -11.37 -0.35 -53.93
C LEU A 23 -12.30 -0.15 -52.69
N ALA A 24 -11.88 0.01 -51.43
CA ALA A 24 -10.75 0.73 -50.77
C ALA A 24 -10.87 2.28 -50.77
N PRO A 25 -10.36 3.02 -49.74
CA PRO A 25 -9.68 2.59 -48.49
C PRO A 25 -10.27 3.21 -47.19
N MET A 26 -9.81 2.73 -46.03
CA MET A 26 -9.28 3.51 -44.89
C MET A 26 -8.22 2.65 -44.18
N ALA A 27 -7.35 3.23 -43.37
CA ALA A 27 -6.24 2.55 -42.70
C ALA A 27 -6.21 2.89 -41.21
N VAL A 28 -5.69 1.97 -40.40
CA VAL A 28 -5.17 2.20 -39.05
C VAL A 28 -3.85 1.43 -38.95
N SER A 29 -2.92 1.97 -38.17
CA SER A 29 -1.59 1.44 -37.94
C SER A 29 -1.58 0.16 -37.11
N SER A 30 -0.41 -0.47 -37.06
CA SER A 30 -0.05 -1.56 -36.16
C SER A 30 0.12 -1.10 -34.71
N GLU A 31 -0.32 -1.94 -33.78
CA GLU A 31 0.30 -2.09 -32.47
C GLU A 31 0.79 -3.54 -32.32
N GLU A 32 1.95 -3.74 -31.70
CA GLU A 32 2.42 -5.09 -31.33
C GLU A 32 1.95 -5.45 -29.92
N SER A 33 0.62 -5.55 -29.73
CA SER A 33 0.06 -6.15 -28.52
C SER A 33 0.65 -7.55 -28.31
N GLY A 34 1.44 -7.72 -27.26
CA GLY A 34 2.15 -8.95 -26.88
C GLY A 34 1.25 -10.09 -26.40
N ASN A 35 -0.03 -10.07 -26.81
CA ASN A 35 -1.06 -11.02 -26.40
C ASN A 35 -0.72 -12.45 -26.84
N ASN A 36 -0.13 -13.21 -25.92
CA ASN A 36 -0.01 -14.66 -26.01
C ASN A 36 -1.44 -15.25 -26.15
N PRO A 37 -1.82 -15.87 -27.27
CA PRO A 37 -3.22 -16.15 -27.58
C PRO A 37 -3.84 -17.05 -26.51
N ALA A 38 -4.85 -16.52 -25.82
CA ALA A 38 -5.52 -17.19 -24.71
C ALA A 38 -5.91 -18.64 -25.08
N LYS A 39 -5.69 -19.57 -24.15
CA LYS A 39 -5.84 -21.03 -24.33
C LYS A 39 -7.32 -21.49 -24.39
N ILE A 40 -8.14 -20.77 -25.14
CA ILE A 40 -9.58 -20.99 -25.31
C ILE A 40 -9.78 -22.26 -26.15
N GLY A 41 -9.89 -23.40 -25.46
CA GLY A 41 -10.28 -24.68 -26.05
C GLY A 41 -11.80 -24.77 -26.24
N ALA A 42 -12.43 -25.74 -25.58
CA ALA A 42 -13.88 -25.93 -25.61
C ALA A 42 -14.47 -25.95 -24.17
N PRO A 43 -14.39 -24.84 -23.42
CA PRO A 43 -14.90 -24.75 -22.05
C PRO A 43 -16.43 -24.86 -22.03
N LEU A 44 -17.01 -25.46 -20.99
CA LEU A 44 -18.46 -25.63 -20.90
C LEU A 44 -19.22 -24.29 -20.81
N SER A 45 -20.19 -24.07 -21.69
CA SER A 45 -21.08 -22.89 -21.64
C SER A 45 -21.99 -22.89 -20.41
N GLU A 46 -22.14 -21.72 -19.79
CA GLU A 46 -23.14 -21.47 -18.74
C GLU A 46 -24.58 -21.41 -19.29
N ASN A 47 -24.75 -21.17 -20.59
CA ASN A 47 -26.07 -21.13 -21.20
C ASN A 47 -26.57 -22.54 -21.55
N TRP A 48 -27.64 -22.96 -20.88
CA TRP A 48 -28.30 -24.25 -21.08
C TRP A 48 -28.76 -24.53 -22.53
N ASP A 49 -29.08 -23.48 -23.31
CA ASP A 49 -29.48 -23.60 -24.72
C ASP A 49 -28.30 -24.03 -25.62
N ASP A 50 -27.05 -23.71 -25.22
CA ASP A 50 -25.83 -23.99 -25.99
C ASP A 50 -25.15 -25.32 -25.57
N ALA A 51 -25.46 -25.86 -24.39
CA ALA A 51 -24.89 -27.10 -23.87
C ALA A 51 -25.94 -28.13 -23.35
N PRO A 52 -26.98 -28.47 -24.13
CA PRO A 52 -28.13 -29.25 -23.64
C PRO A 52 -27.82 -30.69 -23.17
N ILE A 53 -26.83 -31.40 -23.73
CA ILE A 53 -26.45 -32.75 -23.31
C ILE A 53 -25.81 -32.73 -21.91
N THR A 54 -24.88 -31.80 -21.67
CA THR A 54 -24.26 -31.67 -20.34
C THR A 54 -25.24 -31.17 -19.28
N TYR A 55 -26.25 -30.38 -19.67
CA TYR A 55 -27.33 -29.93 -18.79
C TYR A 55 -28.37 -31.02 -18.47
N ASP A 56 -28.46 -32.09 -19.26
CA ASP A 56 -29.24 -33.31 -18.96
C ASP A 56 -28.53 -34.24 -17.94
N PHE A 57 -27.24 -34.02 -17.62
CA PHE A 57 -26.53 -34.74 -16.56
C PHE A 57 -26.83 -34.21 -15.15
N SER A 58 -26.41 -34.94 -14.12
CA SER A 58 -26.54 -34.45 -12.73
C SER A 58 -25.62 -33.24 -12.49
N PRO A 59 -25.98 -32.31 -11.58
CA PRO A 59 -25.16 -31.12 -11.31
C PRO A 59 -23.70 -31.45 -10.98
N ALA A 60 -23.44 -32.51 -10.19
CA ALA A 60 -22.07 -32.95 -9.88
C ALA A 60 -21.27 -33.41 -11.11
N VAL A 61 -21.91 -34.06 -12.09
CA VAL A 61 -21.27 -34.46 -13.35
C VAL A 61 -21.05 -33.24 -14.25
N ARG A 62 -22.04 -32.34 -14.36
CA ARG A 62 -21.91 -31.09 -15.12
C ARG A 62 -20.80 -30.19 -14.57
N SER A 63 -20.74 -30.00 -13.25
CA SER A 63 -19.66 -29.26 -12.57
C SER A 63 -18.30 -29.95 -12.68
N ALA A 64 -18.26 -31.28 -12.84
CA ALA A 64 -17.02 -31.98 -13.17
C ALA A 64 -16.57 -31.65 -14.59
N PHE A 65 -17.45 -31.69 -15.60
CA PHE A 65 -17.17 -31.25 -16.97
C PHE A 65 -16.69 -29.80 -17.01
N ALA A 66 -17.41 -28.88 -16.37
CA ALA A 66 -17.05 -27.46 -16.28
C ALA A 66 -15.59 -27.30 -15.84
N ARG A 67 -15.24 -27.83 -14.66
CA ARG A 67 -13.86 -27.80 -14.16
C ARG A 67 -12.88 -28.38 -15.15
N VAL A 68 -13.02 -29.63 -15.60
CA VAL A 68 -11.95 -30.26 -16.41
C VAL A 68 -11.81 -29.67 -17.81
N SER A 69 -12.85 -29.00 -18.33
CA SER A 69 -12.84 -28.33 -19.64
C SER A 69 -12.08 -27.00 -19.66
N ASP A 70 -11.86 -26.39 -18.50
CA ASP A 70 -10.96 -25.24 -18.37
C ASP A 70 -9.51 -25.71 -18.60
N LEU A 71 -8.84 -25.11 -19.58
CA LEU A 71 -7.47 -25.47 -19.93
C LEU A 71 -6.41 -24.74 -19.10
N SER A 72 -6.80 -23.73 -18.29
CA SER A 72 -5.90 -22.99 -17.40
C SER A 72 -5.18 -23.90 -16.39
N GLN A 73 -5.89 -24.90 -15.86
CA GLN A 73 -5.41 -25.79 -14.80
C GLN A 73 -4.30 -26.78 -15.26
N TYR A 74 -3.95 -26.79 -16.54
CA TYR A 74 -3.00 -27.73 -17.12
C TYR A 74 -1.75 -27.03 -17.64
N THR A 75 -0.59 -27.52 -17.25
CA THR A 75 0.70 -27.08 -17.81
C THR A 75 0.78 -27.42 -19.29
N ASP A 76 1.49 -26.59 -20.07
CA ASP A 76 1.71 -26.84 -21.49
C ASP A 76 2.32 -28.22 -21.75
N VAL A 77 3.22 -28.69 -20.87
CA VAL A 77 3.83 -30.02 -20.91
C VAL A 77 2.78 -31.15 -20.79
N GLN A 78 1.69 -30.95 -20.05
CA GLN A 78 0.59 -31.93 -19.97
C GLN A 78 -0.29 -31.89 -21.22
N LEU A 79 -0.56 -30.70 -21.77
CA LEU A 79 -1.35 -30.53 -22.98
C LEU A 79 -0.61 -31.09 -24.22
N GLU A 80 0.66 -30.73 -24.40
CA GLU A 80 1.55 -31.25 -25.45
C GLU A 80 1.70 -32.78 -25.42
N GLN A 81 1.59 -33.41 -24.25
CA GLN A 81 1.71 -34.87 -24.10
C GLN A 81 0.37 -35.62 -24.20
N THR A 82 -0.78 -34.92 -24.21
CA THR A 82 -2.10 -35.56 -24.16
C THR A 82 -2.70 -35.77 -25.55
N SER A 83 -2.59 -36.99 -26.07
CA SER A 83 -3.16 -37.40 -27.37
C SER A 83 -4.58 -37.96 -27.29
N GLN A 84 -5.23 -37.92 -26.12
CA GLN A 84 -6.60 -38.42 -25.92
C GLN A 84 -7.45 -37.35 -25.24
N TRP A 85 -8.63 -37.07 -25.77
CA TRP A 85 -9.54 -36.04 -25.27
C TRP A 85 -10.94 -36.63 -25.08
N VAL A 86 -11.66 -36.17 -24.05
CA VAL A 86 -13.07 -36.52 -23.84
C VAL A 86 -13.92 -35.38 -24.38
N VAL A 87 -14.88 -35.71 -25.24
CA VAL A 87 -15.66 -34.76 -26.03
C VAL A 87 -17.15 -35.06 -25.88
N VAL A 88 -17.96 -34.05 -25.59
CA VAL A 88 -19.43 -34.16 -25.53
C VAL A 88 -20.03 -33.75 -26.86
N SER A 89 -20.73 -34.67 -27.54
CA SER A 89 -21.36 -34.39 -28.84
C SER A 89 -22.54 -35.30 -29.12
N SER A 90 -23.60 -34.74 -29.71
CA SER A 90 -24.71 -35.50 -30.30
C SER A 90 -24.30 -36.38 -31.48
N ASN A 91 -23.10 -36.18 -32.04
CA ASN A 91 -22.54 -36.94 -33.15
C ASN A 91 -21.43 -37.90 -32.67
N PRO A 92 -21.31 -39.10 -33.26
CA PRO A 92 -20.23 -40.03 -32.94
C PRO A 92 -18.88 -39.53 -33.47
N VAL A 93 -18.08 -38.92 -32.59
CA VAL A 93 -16.75 -38.37 -32.92
C VAL A 93 -15.57 -39.26 -32.50
N GLY A 94 -15.78 -40.28 -31.66
CA GLY A 94 -14.71 -41.13 -31.12
C GLY A 94 -15.19 -42.51 -30.62
N GLU A 95 -14.46 -43.11 -29.67
CA GLU A 95 -14.94 -44.28 -28.93
C GLU A 95 -15.96 -43.84 -27.86
N ALA A 96 -17.13 -44.48 -27.80
CA ALA A 96 -18.18 -44.08 -26.86
C ALA A 96 -17.77 -44.35 -25.40
N VAL A 97 -17.89 -43.34 -24.54
CA VAL A 97 -17.77 -43.51 -23.10
C VAL A 97 -18.92 -44.40 -22.62
N ARG A 98 -18.61 -45.35 -21.74
CA ARG A 98 -19.52 -46.44 -21.41
C ARG A 98 -20.72 -46.01 -20.56
N ASP A 99 -20.50 -45.11 -19.61
CA ASP A 99 -21.45 -44.83 -18.53
C ASP A 99 -21.97 -43.37 -18.58
N LEU A 100 -21.71 -42.65 -19.69
CA LEU A 100 -22.29 -41.34 -20.04
C LEU A 100 -22.68 -41.35 -21.54
N ASP A 101 -23.97 -41.18 -21.85
CA ASP A 101 -24.47 -41.12 -23.23
C ASP A 101 -23.99 -39.83 -23.94
N ASN A 102 -23.74 -39.91 -25.25
CA ASN A 102 -23.25 -38.80 -26.10
C ASN A 102 -21.86 -38.22 -25.71
N VAL A 103 -21.05 -38.97 -24.94
CA VAL A 103 -19.68 -38.60 -24.59
C VAL A 103 -18.70 -39.59 -25.25
N TRP A 104 -17.58 -39.07 -25.77
CA TRP A 104 -16.67 -39.80 -26.65
C TRP A 104 -15.21 -39.56 -26.26
N ILE A 105 -14.36 -40.59 -26.33
CA ILE A 105 -12.91 -40.47 -26.29
C ILE A 105 -12.39 -40.32 -27.72
N VAL A 106 -11.67 -39.24 -28.00
CA VAL A 106 -11.13 -38.89 -29.31
C VAL A 106 -9.61 -38.90 -29.24
N ASP A 107 -8.98 -39.73 -30.09
CA ASP A 107 -7.53 -39.71 -30.30
C ASP A 107 -7.19 -38.59 -31.30
N ILE A 108 -6.31 -37.67 -30.91
CA ILE A 108 -5.95 -36.47 -31.69
C ILE A 108 -4.47 -36.09 -31.45
N GLU A 109 -3.82 -35.46 -32.43
CA GLU A 109 -2.46 -34.96 -32.28
C GLU A 109 -2.49 -33.68 -31.42
N SER A 110 -1.62 -33.60 -30.40
CA SER A 110 -1.74 -32.64 -29.29
C SER A 110 -1.44 -31.20 -29.69
N ASP A 111 -0.65 -31.00 -30.75
CA ASP A 111 -0.31 -29.71 -31.34
C ASP A 111 -1.47 -29.03 -32.10
N ILE A 112 -2.55 -29.77 -32.39
CA ILE A 112 -3.75 -29.28 -33.10
C ILE A 112 -5.05 -29.46 -32.31
N ALA A 113 -5.02 -30.16 -31.17
CA ALA A 113 -6.23 -30.55 -30.44
C ALA A 113 -7.06 -29.36 -29.95
N ILE A 114 -6.42 -28.35 -29.36
CA ILE A 114 -7.09 -27.19 -28.74
C ILE A 114 -7.82 -26.36 -29.81
N GLU A 115 -7.13 -26.01 -30.91
CA GLU A 115 -7.69 -25.23 -32.03
C GLU A 115 -8.88 -25.96 -32.68
N ILE A 116 -8.77 -27.28 -32.88
CA ILE A 116 -9.83 -28.11 -33.48
C ILE A 116 -11.07 -28.16 -32.59
N PHE A 117 -10.93 -28.34 -31.27
CA PHE A 117 -12.10 -28.35 -30.39
C PHE A 117 -12.73 -26.97 -30.22
N ALA A 118 -11.95 -25.89 -30.22
CA ALA A 118 -12.47 -24.53 -30.26
C ALA A 118 -13.26 -24.23 -31.56
N GLU A 119 -12.77 -24.68 -32.73
CA GLU A 119 -13.51 -24.63 -33.99
C GLU A 119 -14.81 -25.45 -33.91
N TRP A 120 -14.75 -26.69 -33.44
CA TRP A 120 -15.91 -27.58 -33.36
C TRP A 120 -16.98 -27.09 -32.38
N GLN A 121 -16.61 -26.41 -31.29
CA GLN A 121 -17.57 -25.80 -30.37
C GLN A 121 -18.22 -24.57 -30.99
N ARG A 122 -17.44 -23.70 -31.64
CA ARG A 122 -17.94 -22.52 -32.36
C ARG A 122 -18.92 -22.88 -33.49
N ASP A 123 -18.72 -24.02 -34.15
CA ASP A 123 -19.62 -24.58 -35.16
C ASP A 123 -20.85 -25.34 -34.57
N GLY A 124 -20.96 -25.45 -33.25
CA GLY A 124 -22.04 -26.19 -32.57
C GLY A 124 -22.00 -27.70 -32.78
N PHE A 125 -20.83 -28.25 -33.10
CA PHE A 125 -20.62 -29.68 -33.34
C PHE A 125 -20.32 -30.47 -32.05
N ILE A 126 -19.77 -29.79 -31.04
CA ILE A 126 -19.52 -30.30 -29.68
C ILE A 126 -20.01 -29.27 -28.65
N GLU A 127 -20.31 -29.72 -27.42
CA GLU A 127 -20.67 -28.82 -26.32
C GLU A 127 -19.46 -28.43 -25.46
N THR A 128 -18.51 -29.36 -25.30
CA THR A 128 -17.26 -29.16 -24.54
C THR A 128 -16.27 -30.30 -24.83
N ALA A 129 -14.98 -30.06 -24.62
CA ALA A 129 -13.93 -31.09 -24.65
C ALA A 129 -12.87 -30.85 -23.56
N TYR A 130 -12.25 -31.93 -23.06
CA TYR A 130 -11.19 -31.86 -22.06
C TYR A 130 -10.07 -32.91 -22.27
N PRO A 131 -8.82 -32.64 -21.85
CA PRO A 131 -7.69 -33.55 -22.02
C PRO A 131 -7.75 -34.74 -21.04
N LEU A 132 -7.59 -35.96 -21.54
CA LEU A 132 -7.61 -37.20 -20.75
C LEU A 132 -6.20 -37.53 -20.21
N ILE A 133 -5.73 -36.74 -19.25
CA ILE A 133 -4.40 -36.87 -18.64
C ILE A 133 -4.33 -38.10 -17.70
N GLU A 134 -3.31 -38.95 -17.86
CA GLU A 134 -3.01 -40.04 -16.91
C GLU A 134 -2.57 -39.47 -15.55
N LYS A 135 -3.37 -39.67 -14.50
CA LYS A 135 -3.02 -39.25 -13.12
C LYS A 135 -2.45 -40.44 -12.34
N THR A 136 -1.26 -40.28 -11.78
CA THR A 136 -0.66 -41.29 -10.88
C THR A 136 -1.34 -41.22 -9.51
N MET A 137 -2.08 -42.28 -9.15
CA MET A 137 -2.72 -42.39 -7.85
C MET A 137 -1.71 -42.90 -6.81
N ASN A 138 -1.14 -41.98 -6.03
CA ASN A 138 -0.42 -42.34 -4.81
C ASN A 138 -1.43 -42.79 -3.73
N PRO A 139 -1.09 -43.79 -2.90
CA PRO A 139 -1.85 -44.03 -1.67
C PRO A 139 -1.70 -42.81 -0.75
N LYS A 140 -2.81 -42.32 -0.17
CA LYS A 140 -2.77 -41.35 0.94
C LYS A 140 -1.93 -41.94 2.08
N TRP A 141 -1.15 -41.11 2.77
CA TRP A 141 -0.48 -41.51 4.01
C TRP A 141 -1.50 -41.88 5.08
N THR A 142 -1.23 -42.98 5.76
CA THR A 142 -1.96 -43.46 6.94
C THR A 142 -0.94 -44.04 7.92
N PRO A 143 -1.07 -43.81 9.23
CA PRO A 143 -0.17 -44.41 10.21
C PRO A 143 -0.23 -45.95 10.21
N ASP A 144 0.79 -46.62 10.75
CA ASP A 144 0.82 -48.09 10.91
C ASP A 144 0.53 -48.57 12.35
N ASP A 145 -0.04 -47.66 13.15
CA ASP A 145 -0.30 -47.81 14.58
C ASP A 145 -1.50 -48.72 14.88
N SER A 146 -1.46 -49.35 16.03
CA SER A 146 -2.25 -50.54 16.36
C SER A 146 -3.74 -50.28 16.59
N LEU A 147 -4.11 -49.05 16.97
CA LEU A 147 -5.47 -48.60 17.24
C LEU A 147 -5.98 -47.54 16.24
N PHE A 148 -5.17 -47.14 15.24
CA PHE A 148 -5.58 -46.12 14.25
C PHE A 148 -6.88 -46.50 13.49
N GLY A 149 -7.15 -47.80 13.31
CA GLY A 149 -8.40 -48.27 12.72
C GLY A 149 -9.66 -47.93 13.53
N ASP A 150 -9.52 -47.71 14.84
CA ASP A 150 -10.60 -47.37 15.76
C ASP A 150 -10.75 -45.83 15.92
N GLN A 151 -9.72 -45.05 15.52
CA GLN A 151 -9.71 -43.57 15.51
C GLN A 151 -10.58 -42.98 14.38
N TRP A 152 -11.89 -43.22 14.45
CA TRP A 152 -12.87 -42.77 13.46
C TRP A 152 -12.87 -41.25 13.22
N HIS A 153 -12.47 -40.44 14.21
CA HIS A 153 -12.38 -38.98 14.11
C HIS A 153 -11.35 -38.51 13.07
N LEU A 154 -10.28 -39.28 12.84
CA LEU A 154 -9.26 -39.02 11.82
C LEU A 154 -9.58 -39.70 10.48
N GLN A 155 -10.29 -40.82 10.50
CA GLN A 155 -10.76 -41.52 9.30
C GLN A 155 -12.04 -42.33 9.58
N ASN A 156 -13.19 -41.77 9.22
CA ASN A 156 -14.49 -42.41 9.35
C ASN A 156 -14.82 -43.17 8.06
N THR A 157 -14.63 -44.49 8.11
CA THR A 157 -15.02 -45.44 7.06
C THR A 157 -16.43 -46.01 7.28
N GLY A 158 -17.14 -45.55 8.31
CA GLY A 158 -18.32 -46.23 8.85
C GLY A 158 -17.97 -47.52 9.60
N GLN A 159 -16.80 -47.59 10.26
CA GLN A 159 -16.38 -48.76 11.03
C GLN A 159 -17.18 -48.95 12.33
N THR A 160 -17.60 -47.85 12.95
CA THR A 160 -18.41 -47.78 14.17
C THR A 160 -19.90 -48.05 13.89
N ASN A 161 -20.67 -48.42 14.90
CA ASN A 161 -22.07 -48.83 14.76
C ASN A 161 -23.00 -47.62 14.48
N GLY A 162 -23.12 -47.28 13.20
CA GLY A 162 -24.01 -46.21 12.72
C GLY A 162 -23.27 -44.97 12.21
N GLY A 163 -21.95 -44.94 12.31
CA GLY A 163 -21.12 -43.84 11.83
C GLY A 163 -21.25 -43.62 10.31
N VAL A 164 -21.17 -42.36 9.91
CA VAL A 164 -21.32 -41.94 8.51
C VAL A 164 -19.94 -41.71 7.91
N SER A 165 -19.59 -42.44 6.86
CA SER A 165 -18.25 -42.34 6.28
C SER A 165 -18.01 -40.96 5.65
N GLY A 166 -16.88 -40.34 5.99
CA GLY A 166 -16.58 -38.94 5.67
C GLY A 166 -17.01 -37.94 6.76
N GLU A 167 -17.69 -38.37 7.82
CA GLU A 167 -17.84 -37.58 9.05
C GLU A 167 -16.62 -37.78 9.96
N ASP A 168 -15.51 -37.23 9.46
CA ASP A 168 -14.19 -37.08 10.06
C ASP A 168 -13.61 -35.70 9.68
N VAL A 169 -12.41 -35.38 10.16
CA VAL A 169 -11.69 -34.13 9.84
C VAL A 169 -10.89 -34.18 8.51
N ASN A 170 -11.09 -35.20 7.67
CA ASN A 170 -10.46 -35.38 6.34
C ASN A 170 -8.92 -35.29 6.34
N ILE A 171 -8.25 -35.64 7.45
CA ILE A 171 -6.84 -35.29 7.69
C ILE A 171 -5.83 -35.98 6.76
N THR A 172 -6.20 -37.12 6.19
CA THR A 172 -5.37 -37.95 5.32
C THR A 172 -4.99 -37.32 3.97
N GLY A 173 -5.49 -36.11 3.65
CA GLY A 173 -4.97 -35.30 2.53
C GLY A 173 -3.78 -34.43 2.95
N ALA A 174 -3.88 -33.71 4.08
CA ALA A 174 -2.78 -32.91 4.64
C ALA A 174 -1.54 -33.76 4.96
N TRP A 175 -1.75 -34.89 5.66
CA TRP A 175 -0.70 -35.82 6.13
C TRP A 175 0.27 -36.38 5.09
N ASN A 176 0.00 -36.21 3.79
CA ASN A 176 0.96 -36.58 2.75
C ASN A 176 2.21 -35.68 2.80
N ASN A 177 2.01 -34.39 3.14
CA ASN A 177 3.04 -33.37 3.19
C ASN A 177 3.27 -32.89 4.63
N TYR A 178 2.19 -32.47 5.32
CA TYR A 178 2.22 -31.74 6.60
C TYR A 178 1.62 -32.58 7.74
N ARG A 179 2.31 -32.64 8.88
CA ARG A 179 2.00 -33.46 10.07
C ARG A 179 2.24 -32.72 11.40
N GLY A 180 2.45 -31.39 11.37
CA GLY A 180 2.72 -30.54 12.54
C GLY A 180 4.21 -30.28 12.80
N SER A 181 5.08 -30.54 11.81
CA SER A 181 6.53 -30.62 12.00
C SER A 181 7.17 -29.30 12.47
N GLY A 182 7.44 -29.21 13.77
CA GLY A 182 8.09 -28.04 14.40
C GLY A 182 7.11 -27.04 15.02
N ILE A 183 5.81 -27.35 15.04
CA ILE A 183 4.80 -26.60 15.79
C ILE A 183 4.71 -27.15 17.21
N VAL A 184 4.51 -26.28 18.21
CA VAL A 184 4.40 -26.66 19.62
C VAL A 184 2.99 -26.42 20.17
N ILE A 185 2.36 -27.48 20.70
CA ILE A 185 1.04 -27.43 21.32
C ILE A 185 1.17 -27.53 22.85
N GLY A 186 0.79 -26.47 23.55
CA GLY A 186 0.63 -26.44 25.01
C GLY A 186 -0.73 -26.99 25.42
N ILE A 187 -0.75 -28.06 26.22
CA ILE A 187 -1.97 -28.66 26.77
C ILE A 187 -2.17 -28.10 28.19
N VAL A 188 -3.13 -27.19 28.33
CA VAL A 188 -3.43 -26.50 29.60
C VAL A 188 -4.54 -27.25 30.32
N ASP A 189 -4.19 -28.19 31.20
CA ASP A 189 -5.15 -29.14 31.77
C ASP A 189 -4.71 -29.74 33.13
N ASP A 190 -5.13 -30.96 33.48
CA ASP A 190 -4.91 -31.62 34.77
C ASP A 190 -3.56 -32.35 34.90
N GLY A 191 -2.83 -32.52 33.80
CA GLY A 191 -1.46 -33.02 33.74
C GLY A 191 -1.17 -33.78 32.44
N LEU A 192 0.10 -34.10 32.18
CA LEU A 192 0.53 -34.80 30.97
C LEU A 192 1.55 -35.88 31.33
N ASP A 193 1.20 -37.16 31.11
CA ASP A 193 2.09 -38.32 31.29
C ASP A 193 3.13 -38.35 30.16
N TRP A 194 4.08 -37.43 30.22
CA TRP A 194 5.03 -37.11 29.14
C TRP A 194 5.96 -38.27 28.76
N ASN A 195 6.17 -39.21 29.68
CA ASN A 195 6.96 -40.42 29.46
C ASN A 195 6.14 -41.52 28.74
N HIS A 196 4.85 -41.31 28.48
CA HIS A 196 4.01 -42.24 27.73
C HIS A 196 4.60 -42.54 26.33
N ALA A 197 4.57 -43.81 25.92
CA ALA A 197 5.28 -44.31 24.74
C ALA A 197 4.92 -43.60 23.40
N ASP A 198 3.70 -43.08 23.28
CA ASP A 198 3.24 -42.32 22.11
C ASP A 198 3.41 -40.79 22.26
N LEU A 199 3.88 -40.28 23.41
CA LEU A 199 4.11 -38.83 23.64
C LEU A 199 5.60 -38.46 23.71
N ASP A 200 6.45 -39.31 24.30
CA ASP A 200 7.91 -39.11 24.52
C ASP A 200 8.71 -38.74 23.24
N ASN A 201 8.24 -39.14 22.06
CA ASN A 201 9.01 -38.99 20.81
C ASN A 201 9.23 -37.53 20.35
N TYR A 202 8.32 -36.61 20.72
CA TYR A 202 8.36 -35.19 20.36
C TYR A 202 8.02 -34.26 21.56
N TYR A 203 8.18 -34.76 22.78
CA TYR A 203 7.92 -33.98 23.99
C TYR A 203 8.92 -32.81 24.17
N ALA A 204 8.42 -31.63 24.55
CA ALA A 204 9.17 -30.37 24.54
C ALA A 204 9.74 -29.98 25.93
N ASP A 205 10.56 -30.87 26.52
CA ASP A 205 11.01 -30.94 27.93
C ASP A 205 11.56 -29.67 28.63
N THR A 206 11.62 -28.53 27.93
CA THR A 206 12.00 -27.21 28.46
C THR A 206 10.85 -26.19 28.52
N LEU A 207 9.66 -26.53 28.01
CA LEU A 207 8.49 -25.64 27.88
C LEU A 207 7.33 -26.03 28.80
N ASP A 208 7.54 -27.04 29.65
CA ASP A 208 6.55 -27.60 30.57
C ASP A 208 6.52 -26.90 31.92
N TYR A 209 5.33 -26.82 32.52
CA TYR A 209 5.18 -26.22 33.85
C TYR A 209 3.99 -26.75 34.64
N ASP A 210 4.24 -27.10 35.90
CA ASP A 210 3.22 -27.37 36.90
C ASP A 210 2.95 -26.10 37.70
N PHE A 211 1.82 -25.44 37.42
CA PHE A 211 1.39 -24.24 38.12
C PHE A 211 0.86 -24.55 39.53
N CYS A 212 0.45 -25.78 39.79
CA CYS A 212 -0.04 -26.25 41.09
C CYS A 212 1.09 -26.41 42.12
N ASN A 213 2.20 -27.08 41.79
CA ASN A 213 3.37 -27.22 42.69
C ASN A 213 4.48 -26.18 42.44
N ASN A 214 4.53 -25.53 41.27
CA ASN A 214 5.52 -24.52 40.83
C ASN A 214 6.91 -25.11 40.54
N ASP A 215 6.95 -26.16 39.72
CA ASP A 215 8.16 -26.68 39.06
C ASP A 215 7.84 -27.15 37.63
N GLY A 216 8.78 -27.81 36.96
CA GLY A 216 8.70 -28.18 35.53
C GLY A 216 8.55 -29.68 35.31
N ASP A 217 7.61 -30.31 36.00
CA ASP A 217 7.28 -31.74 35.87
C ASP A 217 5.75 -31.91 35.89
N PRO A 218 5.05 -31.84 34.74
CA PRO A 218 3.59 -31.83 34.67
C PRO A 218 2.94 -33.22 34.88
N THR A 219 3.68 -34.16 35.52
CA THR A 219 3.25 -35.55 35.73
C THR A 219 1.90 -35.60 36.49
N PRO A 220 0.85 -36.21 35.92
CA PRO A 220 -0.49 -36.21 36.53
C PRO A 220 -0.58 -37.12 37.77
N SER A 221 -1.59 -36.87 38.63
CA SER A 221 -2.00 -37.89 39.60
C SER A 221 -2.75 -39.03 38.91
N SER A 222 -2.90 -40.17 39.58
CA SER A 222 -3.56 -41.36 39.01
C SER A 222 -5.04 -41.21 38.64
N ASN A 223 -5.66 -40.04 38.86
CA ASN A 223 -7.05 -39.77 38.49
C ASN A 223 -7.14 -38.59 37.51
N ASP A 224 -6.01 -37.99 37.15
CA ASP A 224 -5.89 -36.69 36.48
C ASP A 224 -5.45 -36.96 35.03
N GLY A 225 -6.26 -37.74 34.30
CA GLY A 225 -5.91 -38.31 33.00
C GLY A 225 -6.44 -37.55 31.78
N HIS A 226 -7.10 -36.41 32.00
CA HIS A 226 -7.76 -35.65 30.94
C HIS A 226 -6.73 -35.02 30.00
N GLY A 227 -5.77 -34.25 30.51
CA GLY A 227 -4.69 -33.64 29.73
C GLY A 227 -3.84 -34.68 28.96
N THR A 228 -3.62 -35.86 29.54
CA THR A 228 -2.92 -36.98 28.86
C THR A 228 -3.75 -37.56 27.72
N SER A 229 -5.08 -37.58 27.83
CA SER A 229 -5.99 -38.03 26.77
C SER A 229 -6.11 -36.98 25.66
N ALA A 230 -6.22 -35.69 26.02
CA ALA A 230 -6.25 -34.56 25.11
C ALA A 230 -4.95 -34.42 24.30
N ALA A 231 -3.79 -34.56 24.95
CA ALA A 231 -2.48 -34.55 24.30
C ALA A 231 -2.38 -35.59 23.17
N GLY A 232 -2.92 -36.80 23.39
CA GLY A 232 -2.93 -37.86 22.38
C GLY A 232 -3.78 -37.54 21.16
N VAL A 233 -4.95 -36.92 21.35
CA VAL A 233 -5.82 -36.49 20.24
C VAL A 233 -5.14 -35.40 19.41
N ALA A 234 -4.47 -34.44 20.07
CA ALA A 234 -3.72 -33.39 19.40
C ALA A 234 -2.52 -33.94 18.61
N ALA A 235 -1.61 -34.67 19.27
CA ALA A 235 -0.27 -34.94 18.73
C ALA A 235 0.41 -36.25 19.23
N ALA A 236 -0.33 -37.33 19.51
CA ALA A 236 0.33 -38.65 19.67
C ALA A 236 1.17 -39.02 18.43
N ALA A 237 2.35 -39.60 18.67
CA ALA A 237 3.42 -39.81 17.70
C ALA A 237 3.12 -40.94 16.70
N GLY A 238 2.29 -40.65 15.70
CA GLY A 238 1.85 -41.60 14.69
C GLY A 238 2.96 -42.17 13.79
N ASN A 239 2.70 -43.37 13.26
CA ASN A 239 3.62 -44.23 12.50
C ASN A 239 4.85 -44.64 13.34
N ASN A 240 4.61 -45.00 14.59
CA ASN A 240 5.60 -45.63 15.48
C ASN A 240 5.32 -47.15 15.68
N SER A 241 4.20 -47.65 15.14
CA SER A 241 3.66 -49.01 15.29
C SER A 241 3.17 -49.37 16.71
N ILE A 242 2.91 -48.37 17.54
CA ILE A 242 2.40 -48.47 18.92
C ILE A 242 0.94 -47.96 18.91
N GLY A 243 0.37 -47.32 19.93
CA GLY A 243 -1.08 -47.22 20.10
C GLY A 243 -1.81 -46.43 19.02
N VAL A 244 -1.75 -45.11 19.09
CA VAL A 244 -2.58 -44.15 18.33
C VAL A 244 -1.73 -43.09 17.62
N SER A 245 -2.33 -42.42 16.63
CA SER A 245 -1.79 -41.18 16.04
C SER A 245 -2.64 -40.00 16.49
N GLY A 246 -2.04 -38.89 16.90
CA GLY A 246 -2.73 -37.62 17.01
C GLY A 246 -3.01 -37.02 15.64
N ALA A 247 -3.73 -35.90 15.62
CA ALA A 247 -3.98 -35.14 14.40
C ALA A 247 -2.70 -34.50 13.82
N ALA A 248 -1.78 -34.05 14.67
CA ALA A 248 -0.46 -33.54 14.31
C ALA A 248 0.67 -34.47 14.84
N PRO A 249 0.89 -35.65 14.22
CA PRO A 249 1.80 -36.67 14.75
C PRO A 249 3.30 -36.33 14.71
N LEU A 250 3.68 -35.15 14.21
CA LEU A 250 5.03 -34.57 14.28
C LEU A 250 5.07 -33.19 14.99
N ALA A 251 3.95 -32.73 15.58
CA ALA A 251 3.97 -31.59 16.49
C ALA A 251 4.61 -31.98 17.82
N SER A 252 5.17 -30.98 18.50
CA SER A 252 5.73 -31.15 19.85
C SER A 252 4.69 -30.79 20.91
N LEU A 253 4.74 -31.45 22.07
CA LEU A 253 3.80 -31.25 23.16
C LEU A 253 4.48 -30.64 24.39
N ALA A 254 3.81 -29.68 25.03
CA ALA A 254 4.15 -29.16 26.35
C ALA A 254 2.95 -29.33 27.31
N GLY A 255 3.17 -29.88 28.50
CA GLY A 255 2.18 -30.04 29.56
C GLY A 255 2.17 -28.83 30.51
N LEU A 256 1.03 -28.16 30.60
CA LEU A 256 0.82 -26.96 31.42
C LEU A 256 -0.23 -27.27 32.48
N GLN A 257 0.21 -27.88 33.59
CA GLN A 257 -0.68 -28.41 34.62
C GLN A 257 -1.28 -27.28 35.46
N LEU A 258 -2.59 -27.07 35.32
CA LEU A 258 -3.35 -25.95 35.89
C LEU A 258 -4.53 -26.41 36.77
N ILE A 259 -5.36 -27.33 36.28
CA ILE A 259 -6.69 -27.58 36.86
C ILE A 259 -6.75 -28.75 37.87
N SER A 260 -5.65 -29.47 38.07
CA SER A 260 -5.54 -30.48 39.16
C SER A 260 -5.54 -29.85 40.57
N CYS A 261 -5.54 -28.51 40.66
CA CYS A 261 -5.71 -27.76 41.89
C CYS A 261 -6.59 -26.51 41.69
N SER A 262 -6.96 -25.85 42.79
CA SER A 262 -7.67 -24.57 42.73
C SER A 262 -6.79 -23.46 42.15
N THR A 263 -7.29 -22.78 41.11
CA THR A 263 -6.60 -21.68 40.42
C THR A 263 -7.05 -20.27 40.88
N THR A 264 -6.54 -19.22 40.25
CA THR A 264 -6.81 -17.78 40.45
C THR A 264 -6.39 -17.01 39.20
N ASP A 265 -7.09 -15.94 38.80
CA ASP A 265 -6.77 -14.99 37.70
C ASP A 265 -5.28 -14.87 37.28
N THR A 266 -4.38 -14.56 38.21
CA THR A 266 -2.93 -14.44 37.94
C THR A 266 -2.26 -15.76 37.50
N ARG A 267 -2.79 -16.90 37.92
CA ARG A 267 -2.34 -18.25 37.56
C ARG A 267 -2.93 -18.68 36.21
N GLU A 268 -4.21 -18.42 35.94
CA GLU A 268 -4.77 -18.64 34.59
C GLU A 268 -3.93 -17.88 33.54
N GLY A 269 -3.75 -16.56 33.73
CA GLY A 269 -3.00 -15.74 32.78
C GLY A 269 -1.51 -16.12 32.67
N ASN A 270 -0.86 -16.59 33.75
CA ASN A 270 0.51 -17.09 33.70
C ASN A 270 0.64 -18.48 33.04
N ALA A 271 -0.44 -19.28 33.00
CA ALA A 271 -0.47 -20.59 32.37
C ALA A 271 -0.74 -20.48 30.88
N LEU A 272 -1.69 -19.63 30.49
CA LEU A 272 -1.93 -19.28 29.09
C LEU A 272 -0.69 -18.65 28.45
N SER A 273 -0.07 -17.65 29.09
CA SER A 273 1.07 -16.94 28.51
C SER A 273 2.44 -17.62 28.70
N HIS A 274 2.46 -18.89 29.10
CA HIS A 274 3.70 -19.60 29.42
C HIS A 274 4.55 -19.84 28.16
N GLU A 275 5.77 -19.27 28.12
CA GLU A 275 6.69 -19.41 26.99
C GLU A 275 6.06 -19.05 25.61
N ARG A 276 5.23 -18.00 25.56
CA ARG A 276 4.49 -17.49 24.38
C ARG A 276 5.26 -17.28 23.06
N GLN A 277 6.60 -17.32 23.11
CA GLN A 277 7.49 -17.22 21.94
C GLN A 277 7.94 -18.59 21.40
N SER A 278 7.66 -19.65 22.14
CA SER A 278 8.14 -21.03 21.93
C SER A 278 6.99 -22.04 21.86
N ILE A 279 5.83 -21.74 22.46
CA ILE A 279 4.59 -22.48 22.28
C ILE A 279 3.75 -21.75 21.21
N ASP A 280 3.23 -22.49 20.23
CA ASP A 280 2.45 -21.92 19.13
C ASP A 280 0.95 -21.87 19.44
N ILE A 281 0.44 -22.98 19.98
CA ILE A 281 -0.99 -23.24 20.17
C ILE A 281 -1.24 -23.62 21.63
N TYR A 282 -2.20 -22.97 22.30
CA TYR A 282 -2.70 -23.38 23.61
C TYR A 282 -4.05 -24.06 23.48
N SER A 283 -4.12 -25.32 23.91
CA SER A 283 -5.34 -26.13 23.94
C SER A 283 -5.92 -26.14 25.35
N ASN A 284 -7.09 -25.50 25.53
CA ASN A 284 -7.75 -25.35 26.82
C ASN A 284 -9.08 -26.13 26.83
N SER A 285 -9.22 -27.08 27.74
CA SER A 285 -10.37 -27.98 27.82
C SER A 285 -11.07 -27.93 29.19
N TRP A 286 -11.15 -26.71 29.74
CA TRP A 286 -11.68 -26.33 31.05
C TRP A 286 -12.36 -24.95 30.97
N GLY A 287 -13.21 -24.63 31.95
CA GLY A 287 -13.93 -23.36 32.02
C GLY A 287 -14.64 -23.19 33.37
N PRO A 288 -15.75 -22.43 33.41
CA PRO A 288 -16.71 -22.38 34.51
C PRO A 288 -17.39 -23.74 34.79
N SER A 289 -18.59 -23.73 35.37
CA SER A 289 -19.37 -24.96 35.56
C SER A 289 -20.58 -25.02 34.64
N ASP A 290 -20.47 -25.85 33.62
CA ASP A 290 -21.51 -26.31 32.68
C ASP A 290 -22.70 -26.87 33.52
N ASN A 291 -23.74 -26.06 33.77
CA ASN A 291 -24.90 -26.43 34.61
C ASN A 291 -26.20 -25.61 34.36
N GLY A 292 -26.24 -24.84 33.27
CA GLY A 292 -27.33 -23.97 32.84
C GLY A 292 -27.54 -22.74 33.74
N ARG A 293 -26.55 -22.38 34.58
CA ARG A 293 -26.64 -21.27 35.60
C ARG A 293 -25.32 -20.59 35.96
N THR A 294 -24.20 -20.96 35.34
CA THR A 294 -22.93 -20.30 35.64
C THR A 294 -22.70 -19.22 34.59
N VAL A 295 -22.45 -18.00 35.06
CA VAL A 295 -22.04 -16.86 34.25
C VAL A 295 -20.80 -16.33 34.95
N GLU A 296 -19.64 -16.70 34.42
CA GLU A 296 -18.32 -16.43 35.01
C GLU A 296 -17.32 -16.15 33.87
N ALA A 297 -16.55 -15.09 34.04
CA ALA A 297 -15.58 -14.61 33.05
C ALA A 297 -14.17 -14.62 33.63
N PRO A 298 -13.13 -14.71 32.77
CA PRO A 298 -11.75 -14.46 33.15
C PRO A 298 -11.59 -13.14 33.90
N GLY A 299 -10.67 -13.11 34.87
CA GLY A 299 -10.27 -11.88 35.51
C GLY A 299 -9.45 -10.97 34.58
N PRO A 300 -9.18 -9.71 34.98
CA PRO A 300 -8.47 -8.76 34.15
C PRO A 300 -6.99 -9.10 33.93
N LEU A 301 -6.40 -10.07 34.64
CA LEU A 301 -5.04 -10.55 34.35
C LEU A 301 -5.06 -11.67 33.30
N MET A 302 -6.10 -12.51 33.29
CA MET A 302 -6.33 -13.49 32.23
C MET A 302 -6.80 -12.82 30.92
N MET A 303 -7.67 -11.80 30.98
CA MET A 303 -8.00 -10.99 29.79
C MET A 303 -6.77 -10.29 29.20
N ALA A 304 -5.92 -9.71 30.05
CA ALA A 304 -4.64 -9.16 29.60
C ALA A 304 -3.67 -10.24 29.07
N ALA A 305 -3.77 -11.49 29.51
CA ALA A 305 -2.99 -12.59 28.93
C ALA A 305 -3.46 -12.88 27.50
N PHE A 306 -4.76 -13.08 27.27
CA PHE A 306 -5.34 -13.21 25.92
C PHE A 306 -4.84 -12.11 24.97
N GLU A 307 -5.00 -10.84 25.37
CA GLU A 307 -4.54 -9.67 24.60
C GLU A 307 -3.03 -9.71 24.29
N ASN A 308 -2.18 -9.96 25.30
CA ASN A 308 -0.73 -9.96 25.12
C ASN A 308 -0.22 -11.20 24.35
N ASP A 309 -0.93 -12.32 24.39
CA ASP A 309 -0.55 -13.55 23.69
C ASP A 309 -0.94 -13.47 22.19
N VAL A 310 -2.03 -12.77 21.82
CA VAL A 310 -2.32 -12.46 20.40
C VAL A 310 -1.48 -11.30 19.84
N ASP A 311 -1.11 -10.31 20.66
CA ASP A 311 -0.27 -9.15 20.28
C ASP A 311 1.21 -9.50 20.14
N GLN A 312 1.78 -10.24 21.10
CA GLN A 312 3.23 -10.51 21.17
C GLN A 312 3.61 -11.96 20.88
N GLY A 313 2.66 -12.90 20.89
CA GLY A 313 2.93 -14.33 20.69
C GLY A 313 3.61 -14.63 19.36
N ARG A 314 4.39 -15.72 19.31
CA ARG A 314 5.06 -16.19 18.08
C ARG A 314 5.79 -15.09 17.29
N GLY A 315 6.48 -14.18 17.98
CA GLY A 315 7.21 -13.06 17.37
C GLY A 315 6.35 -11.93 16.81
N GLY A 316 5.08 -11.83 17.19
CA GLY A 316 4.11 -10.84 16.68
C GLY A 316 3.05 -11.41 15.73
N LEU A 317 3.06 -12.73 15.49
CA LEU A 317 1.98 -13.42 14.75
C LEU A 317 0.79 -13.79 15.64
N GLY A 318 0.95 -13.69 16.96
CA GLY A 318 -0.05 -14.10 17.95
C GLY A 318 -0.09 -15.61 18.15
N ASN A 319 -0.24 -16.03 19.40
CA ASN A 319 -0.50 -17.43 19.75
C ASN A 319 -1.91 -17.82 19.30
N VAL A 320 -2.07 -19.08 18.87
CA VAL A 320 -3.41 -19.63 18.66
C VAL A 320 -3.93 -20.15 19.99
N ILE A 321 -5.16 -19.82 20.34
CA ILE A 321 -5.77 -20.27 21.59
C ILE A 321 -7.08 -20.96 21.23
N THR A 322 -7.17 -22.26 21.49
CA THR A 322 -8.40 -23.03 21.30
C THR A 322 -9.05 -23.31 22.65
N TRP A 323 -10.38 -23.27 22.69
CA TRP A 323 -11.17 -23.42 23.90
C TRP A 323 -12.35 -24.36 23.69
N ALA A 324 -12.60 -25.25 24.65
CA ALA A 324 -13.77 -26.11 24.65
C ALA A 324 -15.05 -25.29 24.87
N ALA A 325 -16.03 -25.41 23.99
CA ALA A 325 -17.29 -24.66 24.07
C ALA A 325 -18.28 -25.18 25.15
N GLY A 326 -17.83 -25.94 26.15
CA GLY A 326 -18.71 -26.46 27.23
C GLY A 326 -19.46 -27.76 26.90
N ASN A 327 -20.11 -28.33 27.92
CA ASN A 327 -20.75 -29.66 27.93
C ASN A 327 -22.14 -29.66 28.63
N GLY A 328 -22.75 -28.49 28.80
CA GLY A 328 -23.96 -28.23 29.58
C GLY A 328 -25.30 -28.33 28.84
N LEU A 329 -25.34 -28.76 27.57
CA LEU A 329 -26.58 -28.79 26.77
C LEU A 329 -27.74 -29.57 27.44
N ASP A 330 -27.43 -30.65 28.17
CA ASP A 330 -28.43 -31.51 28.84
C ASP A 330 -29.03 -30.86 30.13
N ASP A 331 -28.47 -29.72 30.56
CA ASP A 331 -28.97 -28.83 31.65
C ASP A 331 -29.47 -27.45 31.13
N ASP A 332 -29.63 -27.29 29.80
CA ASP A 332 -29.98 -26.05 29.08
C ASP A 332 -28.94 -24.91 29.20
N ASP A 333 -27.63 -25.19 29.04
CA ASP A 333 -26.52 -24.19 29.04
C ASP A 333 -26.08 -23.70 27.63
N ASN A 334 -25.29 -22.62 27.58
CA ASN A 334 -24.83 -21.96 26.33
C ASN A 334 -23.40 -21.38 26.46
N SER A 335 -22.55 -21.60 25.45
CA SER A 335 -21.13 -21.25 25.43
C SER A 335 -20.84 -19.74 25.40
N ASN A 336 -21.86 -18.89 25.21
CA ASN A 336 -21.77 -17.44 25.42
C ASN A 336 -21.78 -17.05 26.93
N TYR A 337 -22.03 -17.98 27.84
CA TYR A 337 -22.02 -17.77 29.31
C TYR A 337 -20.67 -18.16 29.96
N ASP A 338 -19.82 -18.89 29.23
CA ASP A 338 -18.39 -19.05 29.55
C ASP A 338 -17.59 -17.87 28.98
N GLY A 339 -17.14 -16.96 29.85
CA GLY A 339 -16.37 -15.79 29.42
C GLY A 339 -14.97 -16.08 28.86
N TYR A 340 -14.46 -17.31 28.99
CA TYR A 340 -13.20 -17.75 28.39
C TYR A 340 -13.43 -18.16 26.92
N ALA A 341 -14.33 -19.12 26.68
CA ALA A 341 -14.73 -19.53 25.32
C ALA A 341 -15.44 -18.41 24.53
N ASN A 342 -16.01 -17.42 25.21
CA ASN A 342 -16.62 -16.24 24.61
C ASN A 342 -15.62 -15.13 24.24
N SER A 343 -14.32 -15.25 24.56
CA SER A 343 -13.34 -14.22 24.15
C SER A 343 -12.99 -14.31 22.66
N ARG A 344 -13.02 -13.18 21.94
CA ARG A 344 -12.62 -13.06 20.52
C ARG A 344 -11.19 -13.53 20.21
N HIS A 345 -10.34 -13.59 21.24
CA HIS A 345 -8.97 -14.10 21.15
C HIS A 345 -8.90 -15.64 21.16
N THR A 346 -10.03 -16.33 21.32
CA THR A 346 -10.10 -17.80 21.40
C THR A 346 -10.95 -18.38 20.27
N ILE A 347 -10.53 -19.54 19.78
CA ILE A 347 -11.30 -20.39 18.87
C ILE A 347 -12.14 -21.32 19.73
N ALA A 348 -13.42 -20.99 19.91
CA ALA A 348 -14.38 -21.86 20.59
C ALA A 348 -14.73 -23.07 19.71
N VAL A 349 -14.52 -24.28 20.26
CA VAL A 349 -14.68 -25.57 19.56
C VAL A 349 -15.81 -26.37 20.18
N THR A 350 -16.85 -26.65 19.39
CA THR A 350 -17.98 -27.51 19.77
C THR A 350 -17.84 -28.95 19.23
N ALA A 351 -18.69 -29.86 19.68
CA ALA A 351 -18.54 -31.30 19.47
C ALA A 351 -19.64 -31.93 18.61
N VAL A 352 -19.24 -32.80 17.68
CA VAL A 352 -20.15 -33.64 16.87
C VAL A 352 -19.84 -35.12 17.00
N THR A 353 -20.87 -35.95 16.87
CA THR A 353 -20.72 -37.42 16.91
C THR A 353 -20.16 -37.96 15.59
N HIS A 354 -19.88 -39.26 15.54
CA HIS A 354 -19.52 -40.02 14.33
C HIS A 354 -20.53 -40.01 13.16
N LYS A 355 -21.64 -39.26 13.29
CA LYS A 355 -22.63 -38.97 12.23
C LYS A 355 -22.61 -37.52 11.73
N GLY A 356 -21.77 -36.64 12.30
CA GLY A 356 -21.82 -35.20 12.06
C GLY A 356 -23.03 -34.51 12.70
N GLU A 357 -23.73 -35.19 13.61
CA GLU A 357 -24.83 -34.66 14.43
C GLU A 357 -24.26 -34.03 15.71
N GLN A 358 -24.90 -33.00 16.27
CA GLN A 358 -24.50 -32.36 17.55
C GLN A 358 -24.39 -33.40 18.68
N SER A 359 -23.28 -33.42 19.42
CA SER A 359 -23.14 -34.28 20.59
C SER A 359 -24.10 -33.85 21.70
N TRP A 360 -24.59 -34.81 22.49
CA TRP A 360 -25.72 -34.62 23.43
C TRP A 360 -25.46 -33.64 24.58
N TYR A 361 -24.20 -33.29 24.82
CA TYR A 361 -23.73 -32.30 25.79
C TYR A 361 -23.30 -30.97 25.14
N ALA A 362 -23.10 -30.93 23.82
CA ALA A 362 -22.35 -29.87 23.16
C ALA A 362 -23.16 -28.57 23.10
N GLU A 363 -22.74 -27.57 23.86
CA GLU A 363 -23.48 -26.31 23.99
C GLU A 363 -23.56 -25.55 22.65
N PRO A 364 -24.64 -24.79 22.45
CA PRO A 364 -24.72 -23.79 21.41
C PRO A 364 -24.08 -22.46 21.87
N GLY A 365 -23.88 -21.54 20.92
CA GLY A 365 -23.48 -20.15 21.17
C GLY A 365 -23.16 -19.44 19.86
N ALA A 366 -23.21 -18.10 19.88
CA ALA A 366 -22.87 -17.25 18.74
C ALA A 366 -21.34 -17.04 18.58
N ASN A 367 -20.57 -17.38 19.63
CA ASN A 367 -19.10 -17.35 19.69
C ASN A 367 -18.42 -18.58 19.09
N ILE A 368 -19.15 -19.67 18.85
CA ILE A 368 -18.57 -20.92 18.32
C ILE A 368 -18.07 -20.69 16.89
N LEU A 369 -16.76 -20.80 16.67
CA LEU A 369 -16.17 -20.69 15.34
C LEU A 369 -16.28 -22.02 14.58
N VAL A 370 -15.96 -23.13 15.24
CA VAL A 370 -15.84 -24.45 14.57
C VAL A 370 -16.39 -25.60 15.41
N ALA A 371 -16.72 -26.70 14.74
CA ALA A 371 -16.97 -27.99 15.33
C ALA A 371 -15.82 -28.97 15.06
N ALA A 372 -15.63 -29.95 15.94
CA ALA A 372 -14.79 -31.11 15.67
C ALA A 372 -15.40 -32.41 16.23
N PRO A 373 -15.05 -33.58 15.66
CA PRO A 373 -15.48 -34.88 16.16
C PRO A 373 -15.16 -35.14 17.64
N SER A 374 -16.13 -35.68 18.38
CA SER A 374 -15.98 -36.18 19.75
C SER A 374 -16.98 -37.32 20.04
N ASP A 375 -17.07 -37.79 21.28
CA ASP A 375 -17.96 -38.88 21.66
C ASP A 375 -19.44 -38.56 21.43
N GLY A 376 -20.23 -39.61 21.21
CA GLY A 376 -21.66 -39.53 21.03
C GLY A 376 -22.24 -40.81 20.43
N ASP A 377 -23.57 -40.94 20.45
CA ASP A 377 -24.32 -42.11 19.93
C ASP A 377 -23.97 -43.49 20.51
N GLY A 378 -22.98 -43.57 21.41
CA GLY A 378 -22.47 -44.81 22.00
C GLY A 378 -21.07 -45.21 21.53
N GLU A 379 -20.33 -44.32 20.85
CA GLU A 379 -18.92 -44.48 20.46
C GLU A 379 -18.10 -43.32 21.07
N GLY A 380 -16.88 -43.60 21.53
CA GLY A 380 -15.96 -42.62 22.12
C GLY A 380 -14.75 -42.30 21.22
N ILE A 381 -13.82 -41.51 21.75
CA ILE A 381 -12.56 -41.17 21.10
C ILE A 381 -11.44 -42.07 21.63
N THR A 382 -10.79 -42.80 20.70
CA THR A 382 -9.62 -43.62 21.00
C THR A 382 -8.35 -42.77 21.06
N THR A 383 -7.70 -42.72 22.22
CA THR A 383 -6.51 -41.89 22.50
C THR A 383 -5.63 -42.52 23.61
N THR A 384 -4.51 -41.87 23.94
CA THR A 384 -3.62 -42.22 25.07
C THR A 384 -4.31 -42.08 26.43
N ASP A 385 -3.82 -42.81 27.43
CA ASP A 385 -4.26 -42.70 28.84
C ASP A 385 -3.03 -42.86 29.77
N ILE A 386 -3.13 -42.51 31.06
CA ILE A 386 -1.99 -42.60 32.01
C ILE A 386 -1.51 -44.05 32.13
N GLU A 387 -0.19 -44.30 31.99
CA GLU A 387 0.34 -45.67 31.89
C GLU A 387 -0.12 -46.63 33.01
N GLY A 388 -0.69 -47.75 32.59
CA GLY A 388 -0.98 -48.95 33.38
C GLY A 388 -2.28 -48.99 34.18
N ASN A 389 -2.52 -48.06 35.11
CA ASN A 389 -3.69 -48.09 36.02
C ASN A 389 -4.13 -46.69 36.52
N GLY A 390 -3.71 -45.61 35.85
CA GLY A 390 -4.23 -44.27 36.10
C GLY A 390 -5.37 -43.94 35.14
N GLY A 391 -5.92 -42.73 35.25
CA GLY A 391 -6.81 -42.17 34.23
C GLY A 391 -8.17 -42.86 34.09
N TYR A 392 -8.61 -43.09 32.86
CA TYR A 392 -9.96 -43.56 32.53
C TYR A 392 -10.10 -45.08 32.59
N GLU A 393 -9.14 -45.82 32.03
CA GLU A 393 -9.17 -47.26 31.81
C GLU A 393 -8.17 -48.03 32.70
N ASN A 394 -7.84 -49.28 32.38
CA ASN A 394 -6.75 -50.03 33.03
C ASN A 394 -5.79 -50.55 31.94
N GLY A 395 -5.07 -49.62 31.34
CA GLY A 395 -4.11 -49.82 30.25
C GLY A 395 -3.31 -48.54 30.07
N ASP A 396 -2.85 -48.31 28.84
CA ASP A 396 -2.09 -47.11 28.44
C ASP A 396 -2.89 -46.29 27.38
N TYR A 397 -4.15 -46.68 27.15
CA TYR A 397 -5.07 -46.13 26.14
C TYR A 397 -6.51 -46.24 26.63
N THR A 398 -7.36 -45.33 26.14
CA THR A 398 -8.82 -45.34 26.35
C THR A 398 -9.54 -45.30 25.01
N ASP A 399 -10.72 -45.93 24.91
CA ASP A 399 -11.66 -45.82 23.78
C ASP A 399 -12.92 -44.99 24.14
N GLY A 400 -12.92 -44.37 25.33
CA GLY A 400 -14.05 -43.66 25.92
C GLY A 400 -13.78 -42.19 26.28
N PHE A 401 -12.74 -41.56 25.73
CA PHE A 401 -12.54 -40.12 25.87
C PHE A 401 -13.57 -39.33 25.04
N GLY A 402 -13.83 -38.06 25.39
CA GLY A 402 -14.98 -37.32 24.88
C GLY A 402 -15.11 -35.88 25.40
N GLY A 403 -16.33 -35.33 25.32
CA GLY A 403 -16.63 -33.92 25.60
C GLY A 403 -16.17 -32.97 24.49
N THR A 404 -16.53 -31.68 24.58
CA THR A 404 -15.85 -30.61 23.81
C THR A 404 -14.36 -30.55 24.15
N SER A 405 -14.00 -31.03 25.34
CA SER A 405 -12.65 -31.35 25.80
C SER A 405 -11.82 -32.27 24.89
N SER A 406 -12.45 -33.07 24.03
CA SER A 406 -11.77 -33.88 23.00
C SER A 406 -11.88 -33.29 21.59
N ALA A 407 -12.91 -32.48 21.31
CA ALA A 407 -13.03 -31.75 20.05
C ALA A 407 -11.95 -30.66 19.93
N THR A 408 -11.64 -29.98 21.03
CA THR A 408 -10.66 -28.88 21.11
C THR A 408 -9.22 -29.29 20.75
N PRO A 409 -8.61 -30.33 21.36
CA PRO A 409 -7.28 -30.79 20.97
C PRO A 409 -7.23 -31.32 19.53
N LEU A 410 -8.35 -31.88 19.01
CA LEU A 410 -8.44 -32.27 17.60
C LEU A 410 -8.36 -31.05 16.68
N ALA A 411 -9.05 -29.95 16.99
CA ALA A 411 -8.93 -28.70 16.26
C ALA A 411 -7.51 -28.10 16.38
N SER A 412 -6.89 -28.08 17.56
CA SER A 412 -5.48 -27.67 17.76
C SER A 412 -4.52 -28.46 16.86
N GLY A 413 -4.67 -29.79 16.79
CA GLY A 413 -3.84 -30.62 15.91
C GLY A 413 -4.10 -30.37 14.42
N VAL A 414 -5.32 -30.04 14.01
CA VAL A 414 -5.61 -29.61 12.63
C VAL A 414 -4.95 -28.26 12.31
N ILE A 415 -5.00 -27.30 13.24
CA ILE A 415 -4.35 -25.99 13.08
C ILE A 415 -2.82 -26.14 13.01
N ALA A 416 -2.22 -27.03 13.79
CA ALA A 416 -0.79 -27.33 13.67
C ALA A 416 -0.40 -27.87 12.28
N LEU A 417 -1.32 -28.49 11.52
CA LEU A 417 -1.06 -28.84 10.12
C LEU A 417 -1.08 -27.62 9.19
N MET A 418 -1.94 -26.62 9.47
CA MET A 418 -1.98 -25.36 8.73
C MET A 418 -0.68 -24.57 8.93
N MET A 419 -0.16 -24.56 10.16
CA MET A 419 1.06 -23.84 10.53
C MET A 419 2.34 -24.53 10.04
N ASP A 420 2.36 -25.87 9.96
CA ASP A 420 3.40 -26.65 9.26
C ASP A 420 3.37 -26.40 7.73
N ALA A 421 2.20 -26.06 7.16
CA ALA A 421 2.05 -25.69 5.76
C ALA A 421 2.44 -24.24 5.47
N ASN A 422 2.12 -23.31 6.37
CA ASN A 422 2.51 -21.90 6.31
C ASN A 422 2.79 -21.36 7.73
N PRO A 423 4.06 -21.18 8.13
CA PRO A 423 4.40 -20.75 9.49
C PRO A 423 4.15 -19.25 9.74
N ASN A 424 3.92 -18.47 8.68
CA ASN A 424 3.73 -17.01 8.75
C ASN A 424 2.31 -16.59 9.12
N LEU A 425 1.35 -17.53 9.21
CA LEU A 425 -0.04 -17.23 9.54
C LEU A 425 -0.15 -16.57 10.93
N ALA A 426 -0.85 -15.46 11.01
CA ALA A 426 -1.25 -14.85 12.27
C ALA A 426 -2.47 -15.57 12.89
N TYR A 427 -2.79 -15.27 14.15
CA TYR A 427 -3.93 -15.89 14.84
C TYR A 427 -5.27 -15.64 14.11
N ARG A 428 -5.47 -14.44 13.54
CA ARG A 428 -6.66 -14.07 12.73
C ARG A 428 -6.72 -14.82 11.40
N ASP A 429 -5.60 -14.99 10.69
CA ASP A 429 -5.54 -15.77 9.44
C ASP A 429 -6.05 -17.19 9.61
N ILE A 430 -5.68 -17.81 10.73
CA ILE A 430 -6.09 -19.17 11.08
C ILE A 430 -7.60 -19.23 11.28
N GLN A 431 -8.22 -18.20 11.88
CA GLN A 431 -9.67 -18.11 12.00
C GLN A 431 -10.35 -17.92 10.62
N HIS A 432 -9.87 -16.98 9.79
CA HIS A 432 -10.37 -16.77 8.43
C HIS A 432 -10.31 -18.03 7.56
N ILE A 433 -9.19 -18.76 7.60
CA ILE A 433 -9.03 -20.04 6.87
C ILE A 433 -10.06 -21.06 7.37
N LEU A 434 -10.29 -21.17 8.68
CA LEU A 434 -11.29 -22.09 9.25
C LEU A 434 -12.71 -21.71 8.80
N VAL A 435 -13.09 -20.43 8.85
CA VAL A 435 -14.38 -19.91 8.36
C VAL A 435 -14.63 -20.32 6.90
N GLN A 436 -13.62 -20.17 6.03
CA GLN A 436 -13.74 -20.49 4.60
C GLN A 436 -13.65 -21.99 4.28
N THR A 437 -13.13 -22.84 5.18
CA THR A 437 -12.84 -24.26 4.88
C THR A 437 -13.58 -25.29 5.73
N CYS A 438 -14.28 -24.86 6.79
CA CYS A 438 -15.13 -25.73 7.58
C CYS A 438 -16.26 -26.36 6.74
N ARG A 439 -16.49 -27.65 7.00
CA ARG A 439 -17.42 -28.49 6.27
C ARG A 439 -18.76 -28.53 7.01
N LYS A 440 -19.82 -28.10 6.33
CA LYS A 440 -21.20 -28.18 6.82
C LYS A 440 -21.63 -29.63 7.14
N ASN A 441 -21.50 -30.02 8.40
CA ASN A 441 -22.06 -31.23 9.00
C ASN A 441 -23.59 -31.09 9.21
N ASP A 442 -24.28 -32.20 9.50
CA ASP A 442 -25.75 -32.36 9.42
C ASP A 442 -26.42 -31.27 8.57
N ALA A 443 -26.24 -31.39 7.25
CA ALA A 443 -26.73 -30.39 6.30
C ALA A 443 -28.27 -30.25 6.29
N SER A 444 -28.99 -31.06 7.08
CA SER A 444 -30.44 -31.01 7.31
C SER A 444 -30.88 -30.36 8.63
N ASP A 445 -29.98 -30.04 9.56
CA ASP A 445 -30.33 -29.33 10.80
C ASP A 445 -30.90 -27.92 10.48
N SER A 446 -31.92 -27.49 11.23
CA SER A 446 -32.62 -26.22 11.02
C SER A 446 -31.93 -24.98 11.61
N SER A 447 -30.83 -25.16 12.36
CA SER A 447 -30.00 -24.09 12.91
C SER A 447 -29.15 -23.37 11.87
N TRP A 448 -28.90 -24.01 10.72
CA TRP A 448 -28.09 -23.47 9.64
C TRP A 448 -28.77 -22.30 8.92
N SER A 449 -28.22 -21.10 9.08
CA SER A 449 -28.58 -19.86 8.37
C SER A 449 -27.49 -19.44 7.38
N SER A 450 -27.85 -18.58 6.42
CA SER A 450 -26.88 -17.76 5.68
C SER A 450 -26.74 -16.43 6.40
N ASN A 451 -25.52 -15.95 6.59
CA ASN A 451 -25.26 -14.57 6.98
C ASN A 451 -25.33 -13.62 5.77
N GLY A 452 -25.08 -12.32 5.96
CA GLY A 452 -25.14 -11.29 4.91
C GLY A 452 -24.08 -11.46 3.81
N ALA A 453 -22.86 -11.88 4.19
CA ALA A 453 -21.76 -12.21 3.28
C ALA A 453 -22.00 -13.48 2.45
N GLY A 454 -22.96 -14.32 2.85
CA GLY A 454 -23.30 -15.59 2.19
C GLY A 454 -22.68 -16.84 2.84
N HIS A 455 -21.96 -16.68 3.96
CA HIS A 455 -21.46 -17.81 4.75
C HIS A 455 -22.59 -18.58 5.40
N ILE A 456 -22.42 -19.89 5.53
CA ILE A 456 -23.39 -20.79 6.17
C ILE A 456 -22.95 -21.08 7.60
N VAL A 457 -23.63 -20.49 8.58
CA VAL A 457 -23.27 -20.51 10.00
C VAL A 457 -24.42 -21.06 10.87
N SER A 458 -24.09 -21.63 12.02
CA SER A 458 -25.05 -22.17 12.98
C SER A 458 -24.56 -22.01 14.42
N HIS A 459 -25.45 -21.54 15.30
CA HIS A 459 -25.21 -21.48 16.75
C HIS A 459 -24.89 -22.86 17.37
N LYS A 460 -25.05 -23.98 16.65
CA LYS A 460 -24.69 -25.33 17.14
C LYS A 460 -23.30 -25.83 16.70
N TYR A 461 -22.73 -25.23 15.66
CA TYR A 461 -21.64 -25.82 14.88
C TYR A 461 -20.60 -24.79 14.40
N GLY A 462 -20.82 -23.50 14.67
CA GLY A 462 -20.10 -22.41 14.02
C GLY A 462 -20.26 -22.47 12.50
N PHE A 463 -19.14 -22.39 11.79
CA PHE A 463 -19.07 -22.60 10.34
C PHE A 463 -19.03 -24.09 9.93
N GLY A 464 -18.96 -25.01 10.90
CA GLY A 464 -19.03 -26.46 10.69
C GLY A 464 -17.79 -27.22 11.14
N VAL A 465 -17.68 -28.48 10.70
CA VAL A 465 -16.59 -29.37 11.10
C VAL A 465 -15.30 -29.02 10.37
N VAL A 466 -14.20 -28.87 11.12
CA VAL A 466 -12.87 -28.60 10.55
C VAL A 466 -12.48 -29.64 9.49
N ASP A 467 -12.20 -29.21 8.26
CA ASP A 467 -11.64 -30.06 7.19
C ASP A 467 -10.15 -29.73 7.05
N ALA A 468 -9.32 -30.58 7.63
CA ALA A 468 -7.87 -30.39 7.67
C ALA A 468 -7.22 -30.47 6.29
N SER A 469 -7.85 -31.10 5.29
CA SER A 469 -7.35 -31.05 3.92
C SER A 469 -7.70 -29.73 3.25
N ALA A 470 -8.89 -29.17 3.47
CA ALA A 470 -9.28 -27.89 2.91
C ALA A 470 -8.46 -26.74 3.53
N ALA A 471 -8.40 -26.68 4.87
CA ALA A 471 -7.66 -25.66 5.61
C ALA A 471 -6.17 -25.60 5.23
N VAL A 472 -5.51 -26.76 5.17
CA VAL A 472 -4.09 -26.87 4.77
C VAL A 472 -3.86 -26.48 3.31
N ASN A 473 -4.78 -26.80 2.39
CA ASN A 473 -4.61 -26.38 0.99
C ASN A 473 -4.80 -24.88 0.78
N LEU A 474 -5.65 -24.22 1.60
CA LEU A 474 -5.84 -22.77 1.56
C LEU A 474 -4.64 -22.04 2.18
N ALA A 475 -4.16 -22.49 3.35
CA ALA A 475 -3.00 -21.95 4.06
C ALA A 475 -1.73 -21.78 3.19
N LEU A 476 -1.50 -22.70 2.23
CA LEU A 476 -0.31 -22.72 1.38
C LEU A 476 -0.09 -21.48 0.50
N ASN A 477 -1.16 -20.77 0.15
CA ASN A 477 -1.10 -19.56 -0.66
C ASN A 477 -1.98 -18.46 -0.03
N TRP A 478 -2.10 -18.50 1.30
CA TRP A 478 -2.81 -17.48 2.07
C TRP A 478 -1.93 -16.24 2.21
N ASN A 479 -2.42 -15.10 1.74
CA ASN A 479 -1.87 -13.80 2.09
C ASN A 479 -2.47 -13.39 3.43
N ASN A 480 -1.64 -12.97 4.39
CA ASN A 480 -2.13 -12.59 5.70
C ASN A 480 -3.11 -11.40 5.60
N VAL A 481 -4.14 -11.39 6.45
CA VAL A 481 -5.12 -10.31 6.52
C VAL A 481 -4.53 -9.05 7.17
N ASP A 482 -5.05 -7.89 6.76
CA ASP A 482 -4.59 -6.58 7.18
C ASP A 482 -4.81 -6.31 8.68
N GLU A 483 -4.24 -5.20 9.18
CA GLU A 483 -4.35 -4.80 10.59
C GLU A 483 -5.81 -4.70 11.07
N GLU A 484 -6.04 -5.07 12.33
CA GLU A 484 -7.39 -5.09 12.89
C GLU A 484 -7.88 -3.66 13.20
N ILE A 485 -8.87 -3.20 12.44
CA ILE A 485 -9.61 -1.97 12.75
C ILE A 485 -10.86 -2.31 13.59
N SER A 486 -11.36 -1.31 14.33
CA SER A 486 -12.56 -1.49 15.13
C SER A 486 -13.47 -0.26 15.19
N PHE A 487 -14.77 -0.52 15.24
CA PHE A 487 -15.78 0.44 15.65
C PHE A 487 -16.16 0.13 17.10
N LEU A 488 -16.09 1.13 17.98
CA LEU A 488 -16.48 1.02 19.38
C LEU A 488 -17.58 2.06 19.66
N SER A 489 -18.80 1.62 20.00
CA SER A 489 -19.88 2.57 20.31
C SER A 489 -19.61 3.35 21.60
N GLY A 490 -18.83 2.77 22.51
CA GLY A 490 -18.81 3.14 23.91
C GLY A 490 -20.16 2.86 24.60
N ASN A 491 -20.21 3.12 25.90
CA ASN A 491 -21.37 2.86 26.74
C ASN A 491 -22.59 3.76 26.41
N ILE A 492 -23.72 3.13 26.09
CA ILE A 492 -25.00 3.72 25.69
C ILE A 492 -25.98 3.65 26.86
N ASP A 493 -26.18 4.77 27.56
CA ASP A 493 -27.14 4.91 28.67
C ASP A 493 -28.59 4.70 28.20
N MET A 494 -29.15 3.51 28.46
CA MET A 494 -30.55 3.16 28.20
C MET A 494 -31.54 3.91 29.11
N ASN A 495 -31.06 4.81 29.97
CA ASN A 495 -31.83 5.65 30.87
C ASN A 495 -32.66 4.84 31.88
N ASN A 496 -32.18 3.64 32.23
CA ASN A 496 -32.85 2.64 33.07
C ASN A 496 -34.21 2.23 32.46
N LEU A 497 -34.17 1.65 31.26
CA LEU A 497 -35.36 1.25 30.50
C LEU A 497 -35.98 -0.02 31.11
N ASN A 498 -37.25 0.09 31.51
CA ASN A 498 -38.02 -1.03 32.08
C ASN A 498 -38.26 -2.13 31.04
N ILE A 499 -37.71 -3.32 31.26
CA ILE A 499 -38.03 -4.54 30.49
C ILE A 499 -39.39 -5.07 31.00
N PRO A 500 -40.40 -5.28 30.14
CA PRO A 500 -41.76 -5.59 30.59
C PRO A 500 -42.05 -7.11 30.71
N ASP A 501 -42.55 -7.53 31.89
CA ASP A 501 -43.05 -8.89 32.21
C ASP A 501 -43.79 -9.55 31.02
N ASN A 502 -43.21 -10.62 30.49
CA ASN A 502 -43.76 -11.49 29.43
C ASN A 502 -44.42 -10.71 28.27
N SER A 503 -43.67 -9.77 27.70
CA SER A 503 -44.18 -8.81 26.71
C SER A 503 -43.26 -8.65 25.49
N ASN A 504 -43.55 -7.68 24.63
CA ASN A 504 -42.68 -7.32 23.52
C ASN A 504 -41.28 -6.92 24.04
N ALA A 505 -40.24 -7.28 23.29
CA ALA A 505 -38.88 -6.80 23.48
C ALA A 505 -38.78 -5.26 23.63
N VAL A 506 -37.81 -4.82 24.42
CA VAL A 506 -37.24 -3.47 24.30
C VAL A 506 -36.09 -3.52 23.29
N THR A 507 -35.93 -2.46 22.50
CA THR A 507 -34.97 -2.42 21.39
C THR A 507 -34.25 -1.08 21.35
N ASP A 508 -32.97 -1.09 21.00
CA ASP A 508 -32.19 0.10 20.69
C ASP A 508 -31.36 -0.10 19.41
N THR A 509 -30.85 0.98 18.81
CA THR A 509 -30.19 0.92 17.50
C THR A 509 -29.00 1.88 17.42
N VAL A 510 -27.83 1.34 17.12
CA VAL A 510 -26.62 2.08 16.73
C VAL A 510 -26.59 2.19 15.21
N SER A 511 -26.22 3.36 14.69
CA SER A 511 -25.86 3.54 13.28
C SER A 511 -24.34 3.60 13.17
N VAL A 512 -23.75 2.61 12.52
CA VAL A 512 -22.32 2.54 12.18
C VAL A 512 -22.11 3.20 10.81
N SER A 513 -21.09 4.04 10.70
CA SER A 513 -20.69 4.77 9.48
C SER A 513 -19.47 4.16 8.80
N GLU A 514 -18.68 3.46 9.59
CA GLU A 514 -17.43 2.79 9.29
C GLU A 514 -17.71 1.50 8.50
N SER A 515 -16.93 1.24 7.44
CA SER A 515 -17.10 0.07 6.56
C SER A 515 -16.02 -0.97 6.84
N ILE A 516 -16.25 -1.70 7.93
CA ILE A 516 -15.42 -2.80 8.41
C ILE A 516 -15.98 -4.09 7.78
N LYS A 517 -15.09 -4.88 7.19
CA LYS A 517 -15.31 -6.28 6.81
C LYS A 517 -15.21 -7.11 8.09
N VAL A 518 -16.36 -7.36 8.70
CA VAL A 518 -16.48 -7.85 10.08
C VAL A 518 -15.85 -9.23 10.25
N GLU A 519 -15.16 -9.42 11.37
CA GLU A 519 -14.71 -10.72 11.89
C GLU A 519 -15.49 -11.03 13.18
N HIS A 520 -15.38 -10.13 14.17
CA HIS A 520 -15.93 -10.30 15.50
C HIS A 520 -16.88 -9.17 15.87
N VAL A 521 -17.95 -9.51 16.59
CA VAL A 521 -18.88 -8.53 17.19
C VAL A 521 -19.05 -8.84 18.67
N GLU A 522 -18.67 -7.89 19.53
CA GLU A 522 -18.88 -7.95 20.98
C GLU A 522 -20.03 -7.02 21.39
N VAL A 523 -20.84 -7.47 22.35
CA VAL A 523 -21.96 -6.74 22.93
C VAL A 523 -21.88 -6.83 24.45
N ILE A 524 -21.59 -5.70 25.11
CA ILE A 524 -21.50 -5.62 26.57
C ILE A 524 -22.83 -5.09 27.11
N VAL A 525 -23.40 -5.69 28.16
CA VAL A 525 -24.68 -5.26 28.75
C VAL A 525 -24.68 -5.18 30.28
N ASP A 526 -25.34 -4.16 30.84
CA ASP A 526 -25.76 -4.12 32.25
C ASP A 526 -27.30 -4.12 32.34
N ILE A 527 -27.85 -5.20 32.90
CA ILE A 527 -29.29 -5.47 33.00
C ILE A 527 -29.59 -6.04 34.40
N SER A 528 -30.37 -5.32 35.19
CA SER A 528 -30.97 -5.90 36.40
C SER A 528 -32.18 -6.78 36.05
N HIS A 529 -32.18 -8.03 36.54
CA HIS A 529 -33.29 -8.98 36.46
C HIS A 529 -33.27 -9.93 37.67
N ASP A 530 -34.43 -10.24 38.25
CA ASP A 530 -34.50 -11.20 39.36
C ASP A 530 -34.39 -12.67 38.91
N TYR A 531 -34.50 -12.95 37.61
CA TYR A 531 -34.35 -14.28 36.98
C TYR A 531 -33.73 -14.14 35.58
N ARG A 532 -32.40 -14.05 35.45
CA ARG A 532 -31.75 -13.64 34.18
C ARG A 532 -31.98 -14.63 33.03
N GLY A 533 -32.18 -15.92 33.32
CA GLY A 533 -32.48 -16.94 32.32
C GLY A 533 -33.85 -16.81 31.65
N ASP A 534 -34.69 -15.86 32.09
CA ASP A 534 -35.92 -15.50 31.38
C ASP A 534 -35.70 -14.47 30.25
N LEU A 535 -34.49 -13.88 30.14
CA LEU A 535 -34.14 -12.89 29.11
C LEU A 535 -33.62 -13.53 27.82
N GLU A 536 -34.29 -13.24 26.71
CA GLU A 536 -33.76 -13.42 25.35
C GLU A 536 -33.06 -12.13 24.92
N ILE A 537 -31.80 -12.23 24.47
CA ILE A 537 -30.97 -11.12 24.00
C ILE A 537 -30.49 -11.45 22.58
N ILE A 538 -30.89 -10.62 21.62
CA ILE A 538 -30.58 -10.79 20.20
C ILE A 538 -29.97 -9.49 19.65
N LEU A 539 -28.82 -9.58 19.01
CA LEU A 539 -28.31 -8.54 18.11
C LEU A 539 -28.74 -8.86 16.68
N THR A 540 -29.12 -7.85 15.90
CA THR A 540 -29.38 -7.99 14.45
C THR A 540 -28.54 -6.99 13.66
N SER A 541 -27.80 -7.48 12.67
CA SER A 541 -26.91 -6.67 11.83
C SER A 541 -27.69 -5.86 10.77
N PRO A 542 -27.07 -4.87 10.10
CA PRO A 542 -27.69 -4.09 9.02
C PRO A 542 -28.20 -4.96 7.86
N GLN A 543 -27.53 -6.10 7.63
CA GLN A 543 -27.85 -7.07 6.58
C GLN A 543 -28.95 -8.07 7.01
N GLY A 544 -29.28 -8.12 8.30
CA GLY A 544 -30.38 -8.90 8.86
C GLY A 544 -29.98 -10.22 9.52
N THR A 545 -28.68 -10.50 9.64
CA THR A 545 -28.17 -11.66 10.41
C THR A 545 -28.50 -11.47 11.89
N GLN A 546 -28.94 -12.55 12.55
CA GLN A 546 -29.39 -12.52 13.95
C GLN A 546 -28.48 -13.36 14.83
N ASN A 547 -27.85 -12.71 15.81
CA ASN A 547 -26.98 -13.35 16.79
C ASN A 547 -27.80 -13.55 18.06
N ILE A 548 -28.04 -14.80 18.44
CA ILE A 548 -28.73 -15.15 19.70
C ILE A 548 -27.64 -15.21 20.77
N LEU A 549 -27.57 -14.16 21.59
CA LEU A 549 -26.52 -13.97 22.59
C LEU A 549 -26.92 -14.58 23.95
N SER A 550 -28.23 -14.60 24.23
CA SER A 550 -28.84 -15.29 25.35
C SER A 550 -30.24 -15.74 24.95
N GLU A 551 -30.63 -16.97 25.28
CA GLU A 551 -31.96 -17.50 25.10
C GLU A 551 -32.68 -17.74 26.44
N LYS A 552 -33.98 -18.04 26.38
CA LYS A 552 -34.75 -18.41 27.55
C LYS A 552 -34.40 -19.82 28.05
N HIS A 553 -33.76 -19.92 29.22
CA HIS A 553 -33.26 -21.17 29.81
C HIS A 553 -33.54 -21.28 31.34
N GLY A 554 -32.93 -22.26 32.01
CA GLY A 554 -33.28 -22.70 33.36
C GLY A 554 -32.66 -21.91 34.54
N ASP A 555 -32.21 -20.67 34.33
CA ASP A 555 -31.37 -19.94 35.28
C ASP A 555 -32.08 -18.91 36.17
N SER A 556 -32.10 -19.24 37.47
CA SER A 556 -32.58 -18.38 38.55
C SER A 556 -31.51 -17.47 39.17
N GLY A 557 -30.42 -17.18 38.45
CA GLY A 557 -29.44 -16.17 38.80
C GLY A 557 -29.98 -14.75 38.58
N ASN A 558 -29.45 -13.77 39.33
CA ASN A 558 -29.79 -12.36 39.15
C ASN A 558 -28.81 -11.69 38.19
N ASN A 559 -29.34 -10.80 37.34
CA ASN A 559 -28.62 -9.82 36.50
C ASN A 559 -27.63 -10.34 35.44
N TRP A 560 -27.47 -9.53 34.39
CA TRP A 560 -26.24 -9.43 33.59
C TRP A 560 -25.51 -8.16 34.05
N ASN A 561 -24.24 -8.24 34.46
CA ASN A 561 -23.55 -7.13 35.12
C ASN A 561 -22.27 -6.77 34.35
N ASN A 562 -22.37 -5.88 33.36
CA ASN A 562 -21.29 -5.59 32.39
C ASN A 562 -20.79 -6.86 31.71
N TRP A 563 -21.72 -7.74 31.31
CA TRP A 563 -21.40 -9.01 30.66
C TRP A 563 -21.16 -8.81 29.17
N MET A 564 -20.02 -9.29 28.66
CA MET A 564 -19.68 -9.32 27.24
C MET A 564 -20.25 -10.59 26.61
N PHE A 565 -21.01 -10.45 25.54
CA PHE A 565 -21.35 -11.52 24.60
C PHE A 565 -20.59 -11.32 23.29
N THR A 566 -20.09 -12.40 22.69
CA THR A 566 -19.34 -12.33 21.42
C THR A 566 -20.04 -13.14 20.33
N SER A 567 -19.96 -12.67 19.09
CA SER A 567 -20.43 -13.38 17.92
C SER A 567 -19.44 -13.34 16.76
N VAL A 568 -19.28 -14.49 16.10
CA VAL A 568 -18.54 -14.66 14.83
C VAL A 568 -19.50 -14.80 13.63
N HIS A 569 -20.82 -14.73 13.84
CA HIS A 569 -21.82 -15.01 12.79
C HIS A 569 -21.86 -13.95 11.69
N ASN A 570 -21.33 -12.75 11.93
CA ASN A 570 -21.26 -11.66 10.96
C ASN A 570 -19.97 -11.67 10.12
N TRP A 571 -19.16 -12.75 10.16
CA TRP A 571 -17.91 -12.81 9.40
C TRP A 571 -18.10 -12.44 7.92
N ASP A 572 -17.20 -11.61 7.39
CA ASP A 572 -17.21 -10.96 6.07
C ASP A 572 -18.41 -10.04 5.75
N GLU A 573 -19.30 -9.72 6.71
CA GLU A 573 -20.32 -8.68 6.48
C GLU A 573 -19.70 -7.27 6.50
N ASP A 574 -20.18 -6.38 5.62
CA ASP A 574 -20.04 -4.94 5.81
C ASP A 574 -20.78 -4.50 7.09
N SER A 575 -20.08 -3.74 7.93
CA SER A 575 -20.64 -3.17 9.16
C SER A 575 -21.55 -1.96 8.96
N THR A 576 -21.59 -1.32 7.78
CA THR A 576 -22.31 -0.03 7.65
C THR A 576 -23.83 -0.14 7.89
N GLY A 577 -24.39 0.85 8.58
CA GLY A 577 -25.82 0.99 8.80
C GLY A 577 -26.27 0.62 10.21
N ASN A 578 -27.48 0.08 10.34
CA ASN A 578 -28.17 0.00 11.63
C ASN A 578 -28.04 -1.37 12.31
N TRP A 579 -27.25 -1.43 13.38
CA TRP A 579 -27.18 -2.56 14.29
C TRP A 579 -28.23 -2.39 15.39
N THR A 580 -29.09 -3.39 15.58
CA THR A 580 -30.23 -3.31 16.52
C THR A 580 -30.14 -4.40 17.58
N ILE A 581 -30.08 -4.01 18.85
CA ILE A 581 -30.23 -4.93 19.99
C ILE A 581 -31.71 -5.07 20.35
N SER A 582 -32.09 -6.28 20.77
CA SER A 582 -33.43 -6.65 21.22
C SER A 582 -33.31 -7.46 22.50
N VAL A 583 -33.85 -6.93 23.61
CA VAL A 583 -33.90 -7.61 24.92
C VAL A 583 -35.35 -7.88 25.27
N GLN A 584 -35.72 -9.14 25.47
CA GLN A 584 -37.08 -9.56 25.79
C GLN A 584 -37.12 -10.46 27.03
N ASP A 585 -37.90 -10.05 28.03
CA ASP A 585 -38.34 -10.99 29.07
C ASP A 585 -39.43 -11.93 28.51
N GLN A 586 -39.14 -13.24 28.55
CA GLN A 586 -40.06 -14.32 28.21
C GLN A 586 -40.60 -15.05 29.45
N GLY A 587 -40.31 -14.54 30.65
CA GLY A 587 -40.67 -15.07 31.97
C GLY A 587 -42.14 -14.95 32.33
N ASN A 588 -42.44 -15.00 33.63
CA ASN A 588 -43.69 -14.51 34.23
C ASN A 588 -43.45 -14.13 35.70
N GLU A 589 -44.08 -13.05 36.16
CA GLU A 589 -44.13 -12.59 37.57
C GLU A 589 -42.90 -11.80 38.08
N ASP A 590 -41.81 -11.72 37.32
CA ASP A 590 -40.61 -10.91 37.59
C ASP A 590 -40.51 -9.70 36.61
N ASP A 591 -39.73 -8.66 36.91
CA ASP A 591 -39.51 -7.51 36.02
C ASP A 591 -38.06 -6.98 35.98
N GLY A 592 -37.71 -6.27 34.89
CA GLY A 592 -36.33 -5.94 34.54
C GLY A 592 -36.02 -4.47 34.30
N THR A 593 -34.74 -4.12 34.38
CA THR A 593 -34.22 -2.79 33.99
C THR A 593 -32.95 -2.96 33.17
N PHE A 594 -32.99 -2.51 31.91
CA PHE A 594 -31.84 -2.37 31.04
C PHE A 594 -31.16 -1.03 31.38
N HIS A 595 -29.93 -1.06 31.88
CA HIS A 595 -29.21 0.13 32.33
C HIS A 595 -28.46 0.79 31.17
N ASP A 596 -27.63 0.00 30.48
CA ASP A 596 -26.76 0.44 29.40
C ASP A 596 -26.21 -0.76 28.59
N TRP A 597 -25.71 -0.48 27.39
CA TRP A 597 -25.02 -1.44 26.53
C TRP A 597 -23.88 -0.81 25.72
N GLU A 598 -23.01 -1.63 25.16
CA GLU A 598 -21.94 -1.25 24.23
C GLU A 598 -21.89 -2.25 23.08
N LEU A 599 -21.58 -1.76 21.87
CA LEU A 599 -21.40 -2.53 20.65
C LEU A 599 -20.01 -2.26 20.09
N ASN A 600 -19.17 -3.30 20.06
CA ASN A 600 -17.82 -3.25 19.52
C ASN A 600 -17.73 -4.22 18.33
N ILE A 601 -17.17 -3.77 17.22
CA ILE A 601 -17.06 -4.51 15.96
C ILE A 601 -15.60 -4.47 15.52
N TYR A 602 -15.03 -5.62 15.17
CA TYR A 602 -13.62 -5.79 14.79
C TYR A 602 -13.53 -6.46 13.42
N GLY A 603 -12.52 -6.11 12.63
CA GLY A 603 -12.24 -6.74 11.33
C GLY A 603 -11.20 -5.97 10.52
N THR A 604 -11.22 -6.12 9.19
CA THR A 604 -10.40 -5.33 8.26
C THR A 604 -11.21 -4.21 7.62
N GLU A 605 -10.55 -3.25 6.96
CA GLU A 605 -11.24 -2.29 6.08
C GLU A 605 -11.84 -3.00 4.85
N LEU A 606 -13.08 -2.66 4.49
CA LEU A 606 -13.83 -3.36 3.43
C LEU A 606 -13.47 -2.89 2.02
N ASN A 607 -13.21 -1.59 1.85
CA ASN A 607 -12.81 -0.97 0.59
C ASN A 607 -11.52 -0.22 0.90
N GLN A 608 -10.39 -0.91 0.77
CA GLN A 608 -9.07 -0.34 1.00
C GLN A 608 -8.71 0.57 -0.19
N ASP A 609 -8.07 1.69 0.13
CA ASP A 609 -7.62 2.79 -0.73
C ASP A 609 -6.40 3.32 0.06
N ARG A 610 -5.18 2.93 -0.34
CA ARG A 610 -3.97 2.97 0.54
C ARG A 610 -3.08 4.17 0.25
N ASP A 611 -2.87 4.42 -1.03
CA ASP A 611 -2.26 5.59 -1.65
C ASP A 611 -3.15 6.85 -1.47
N GLY A 612 -4.47 6.71 -1.61
CA GLY A 612 -5.47 7.75 -1.40
C GLY A 612 -6.16 8.33 -2.65
N ASP A 613 -6.03 7.70 -3.82
CA ASP A 613 -6.55 8.19 -5.11
C ASP A 613 -8.09 8.13 -5.27
N ASN A 614 -8.79 7.35 -4.45
CA ASN A 614 -10.22 6.99 -4.49
C ASN A 614 -10.62 5.86 -5.47
N LEU A 615 -9.65 5.13 -6.04
CA LEU A 615 -9.79 3.77 -6.55
C LEU A 615 -9.77 2.80 -5.34
N THR A 616 -9.60 1.49 -5.54
CA THR A 616 -9.43 0.57 -4.40
C THR A 616 -8.35 -0.45 -4.68
N ASN A 617 -7.61 -0.90 -3.66
CA ASN A 617 -6.56 -1.93 -3.80
C ASN A 617 -7.08 -3.20 -4.52
N SER A 618 -8.40 -3.44 -4.46
CA SER A 618 -9.07 -4.54 -5.16
C SER A 618 -9.41 -4.25 -6.62
N ASP A 619 -9.80 -3.03 -6.97
CA ASP A 619 -10.07 -2.60 -8.35
C ASP A 619 -8.75 -2.41 -9.11
N GLU A 620 -7.76 -1.78 -8.49
CA GLU A 620 -6.40 -1.63 -9.00
C GLU A 620 -5.81 -2.99 -9.40
N THR A 621 -5.59 -3.88 -8.42
CA THR A 621 -4.90 -5.15 -8.67
C THR A 621 -5.68 -6.18 -9.51
N ASN A 622 -7.02 -6.06 -9.62
CA ASN A 622 -7.85 -7.06 -10.31
C ASN A 622 -8.61 -6.55 -11.55
N ILE A 623 -8.66 -5.24 -11.79
CA ILE A 623 -9.38 -4.63 -12.93
C ILE A 623 -8.43 -3.79 -13.80
N TYR A 624 -7.65 -2.88 -13.21
CA TYR A 624 -6.86 -1.89 -13.96
C TYR A 624 -5.40 -2.32 -14.18
N GLY A 625 -4.76 -2.91 -13.17
CA GLY A 625 -3.38 -3.41 -13.23
C GLY A 625 -2.33 -2.46 -12.64
N THR A 626 -2.79 -1.41 -11.95
CA THR A 626 -2.03 -0.37 -11.24
C THR A 626 -1.44 -0.88 -9.91
N ASP A 627 -0.51 -0.12 -9.30
CA ASP A 627 0.20 -0.53 -8.08
C ASP A 627 -0.40 0.13 -6.81
N PRO A 628 -1.07 -0.64 -5.92
CA PRO A 628 -1.86 -0.11 -4.80
C PRO A 628 -1.03 0.32 -3.57
N ASP A 629 0.21 0.71 -3.82
CA ASP A 629 1.14 1.40 -2.91
C ASP A 629 1.66 2.72 -3.55
N ASP A 630 1.25 3.05 -4.78
CA ASP A 630 1.55 4.30 -5.51
C ASP A 630 0.25 5.01 -5.95
N ILE A 631 0.34 6.30 -6.29
CA ILE A 631 -0.83 7.16 -6.61
C ILE A 631 -0.91 7.55 -8.10
N ASP A 632 0.13 7.25 -8.89
CA ASP A 632 0.35 7.74 -10.26
C ASP A 632 1.18 6.67 -10.98
N SER A 633 0.51 5.66 -11.53
CA SER A 633 1.15 4.39 -11.96
C SER A 633 2.04 4.49 -13.20
N ASP A 634 2.07 5.63 -13.91
CA ASP A 634 2.90 5.84 -15.10
C ASP A 634 3.69 7.18 -15.18
N ASP A 635 3.78 7.91 -14.06
CA ASP A 635 4.56 9.15 -13.86
C ASP A 635 4.05 10.40 -14.64
N ASP A 636 2.75 10.49 -14.98
CA ASP A 636 2.17 11.55 -15.82
C ASP A 636 1.73 12.83 -15.06
N GLN A 637 1.50 12.75 -13.74
CA GLN A 637 0.93 13.78 -12.83
C GLN A 637 -0.61 13.82 -12.71
N VAL A 638 -1.33 12.85 -13.27
CA VAL A 638 -2.73 12.51 -12.93
C VAL A 638 -2.72 11.21 -12.13
N ASN A 639 -3.58 11.10 -11.12
CA ASN A 639 -3.72 9.87 -10.37
C ASN A 639 -4.74 8.91 -11.00
N ASP A 640 -4.46 7.62 -10.91
CA ASP A 640 -5.17 6.50 -11.55
C ASP A 640 -6.70 6.60 -11.35
N GLY A 641 -7.14 6.95 -10.14
CA GLY A 641 -8.53 7.15 -9.76
C GLY A 641 -9.21 8.34 -10.43
N LEU A 642 -8.49 9.44 -10.74
CA LEU A 642 -9.03 10.52 -11.58
C LEU A 642 -9.09 10.11 -13.05
N GLU A 643 -8.09 9.40 -13.55
CA GLU A 643 -8.09 8.86 -14.91
C GLU A 643 -9.29 7.95 -15.14
N VAL A 644 -9.38 6.87 -14.37
CA VAL A 644 -10.44 5.86 -14.46
C VAL A 644 -11.83 6.43 -14.24
N GLN A 645 -12.00 7.38 -13.30
CA GLN A 645 -13.33 7.84 -12.87
C GLN A 645 -13.79 9.17 -13.48
N VAL A 646 -12.87 9.99 -14.00
CA VAL A 646 -13.16 11.37 -14.47
C VAL A 646 -12.78 11.60 -15.92
N TYR A 647 -11.57 11.22 -16.35
CA TYR A 647 -11.04 11.55 -17.69
C TYR A 647 -11.34 10.45 -18.71
N GLY A 648 -11.15 9.18 -18.35
CA GLY A 648 -11.34 8.00 -19.19
C GLY A 648 -10.09 7.57 -19.96
N THR A 649 -8.92 8.00 -19.52
CA THR A 649 -7.57 7.63 -19.97
C THR A 649 -7.17 6.25 -19.42
N ASP A 650 -5.98 5.74 -19.79
CA ASP A 650 -5.49 4.40 -19.41
C ASP A 650 -4.27 4.54 -18.47
N PRO A 651 -4.39 4.28 -17.14
CA PRO A 651 -3.42 4.66 -16.09
C PRO A 651 -2.17 3.77 -16.03
N LEU A 652 -1.69 3.38 -17.20
CA LEU A 652 -0.48 2.58 -17.46
C LEU A 652 0.18 3.03 -18.79
N ASN A 653 -0.22 4.19 -19.31
CA ASN A 653 0.17 4.77 -20.60
C ASN A 653 -0.07 6.31 -20.67
N ILE A 654 0.87 7.07 -20.12
CA ILE A 654 1.28 8.50 -20.24
C ILE A 654 0.86 9.35 -21.48
N ASP A 655 0.32 8.76 -22.56
CA ASP A 655 -0.15 9.39 -23.82
C ASP A 655 -1.24 8.46 -24.39
N THR A 656 -2.50 8.61 -23.93
CA THR A 656 -3.59 7.63 -24.18
C THR A 656 -3.97 7.53 -25.65
N ASP A 657 -3.90 8.62 -26.43
CA ASP A 657 -4.36 8.62 -27.83
C ASP A 657 -3.24 8.58 -28.89
N GLY A 658 -1.98 8.62 -28.46
CA GLY A 658 -0.78 8.38 -29.27
C GLY A 658 -0.36 9.61 -30.09
N ASP A 659 -0.62 10.79 -29.55
CA ASP A 659 -0.41 12.11 -30.13
C ASP A 659 1.06 12.58 -30.04
N GLY A 660 1.72 12.22 -28.94
CA GLY A 660 3.05 12.71 -28.55
C GLY A 660 3.03 13.81 -27.48
N LEU A 661 1.88 14.12 -26.88
CA LEU A 661 1.68 15.00 -25.73
C LEU A 661 1.16 14.18 -24.54
N ASP A 662 1.64 14.47 -23.34
CA ASP A 662 1.31 13.74 -22.11
C ASP A 662 -0.10 14.11 -21.55
N ASP A 663 -0.90 13.11 -21.13
CA ASP A 663 -2.33 13.28 -20.78
C ASP A 663 -2.53 14.30 -19.63
N GLY A 664 -1.67 14.26 -18.63
CA GLY A 664 -1.63 15.16 -17.49
C GLY A 664 -1.29 16.58 -17.90
N ARG A 665 -0.51 16.78 -18.95
CA ARG A 665 -0.24 18.10 -19.53
C ARG A 665 -1.36 18.57 -20.44
N GLU A 666 -2.02 17.68 -21.17
CA GLU A 666 -3.30 17.98 -21.81
C GLU A 666 -4.32 18.50 -20.78
N ILE A 667 -4.48 17.79 -19.67
CA ILE A 667 -5.46 18.09 -18.61
C ILE A 667 -5.07 19.35 -17.80
N LEU A 668 -3.81 19.47 -17.37
CA LEU A 668 -3.37 20.47 -16.38
C LEU A 668 -2.75 21.74 -16.98
N VAL A 669 -2.18 21.66 -18.20
CA VAL A 669 -1.42 22.76 -18.82
C VAL A 669 -2.13 23.33 -20.05
N ASN A 670 -2.55 22.47 -20.97
CA ASN A 670 -3.06 22.85 -22.28
C ASN A 670 -4.58 23.04 -22.31
N GLY A 671 -5.33 22.20 -21.61
CA GLY A 671 -6.80 22.19 -21.60
C GLY A 671 -7.42 21.53 -22.84
N THR A 672 -6.66 20.67 -23.51
CA THR A 672 -7.07 19.80 -24.62
C THR A 672 -7.80 18.56 -24.10
N ASN A 673 -7.86 17.46 -24.85
CA ASN A 673 -8.68 16.29 -24.52
C ASN A 673 -7.91 14.99 -24.89
N PRO A 674 -7.33 14.26 -23.91
CA PRO A 674 -6.43 13.10 -24.12
C PRO A 674 -7.12 11.80 -24.56
N LEU A 675 -8.12 11.93 -25.42
CA LEU A 675 -8.87 10.86 -26.09
C LEU A 675 -9.19 11.25 -27.55
N VAL A 676 -8.68 12.40 -28.01
CA VAL A 676 -8.87 13.01 -29.34
C VAL A 676 -7.64 13.86 -29.69
N ASN A 677 -6.64 13.23 -30.31
CA ASN A 677 -5.41 13.81 -30.87
C ASN A 677 -5.50 15.05 -31.79
N ASP A 678 -6.67 15.60 -32.03
CA ASP A 678 -6.95 16.78 -32.86
C ASP A 678 -8.17 17.46 -32.21
N THR A 679 -7.93 18.15 -31.09
CA THR A 679 -8.99 18.61 -30.18
C THR A 679 -9.96 19.58 -30.86
N ASP A 680 -9.46 20.43 -31.76
CA ASP A 680 -10.28 21.44 -32.44
C ASP A 680 -10.77 21.06 -33.86
N GLY A 681 -10.11 20.09 -34.51
CA GLY A 681 -10.56 19.42 -35.72
C GLY A 681 -10.05 20.03 -37.03
N ASP A 682 -8.87 20.67 -37.04
CA ASP A 682 -8.27 21.28 -38.24
C ASP A 682 -7.46 20.29 -39.10
N GLY A 683 -6.83 19.29 -38.47
CA GLY A 683 -5.98 18.29 -39.12
C GLY A 683 -4.49 18.37 -38.81
N LEU A 684 -4.04 19.32 -37.99
CA LEU A 684 -2.87 19.17 -37.12
C LEU A 684 -3.19 18.20 -35.97
N ASN A 685 -2.21 17.92 -35.12
CA ASN A 685 -2.40 17.13 -33.89
C ASN A 685 -1.85 17.93 -32.70
N ASP A 686 -2.46 17.81 -31.53
CA ASP A 686 -2.24 18.71 -30.38
C ASP A 686 -0.75 18.75 -29.98
N GLY A 687 -0.05 17.62 -30.03
CA GLY A 687 1.40 17.52 -29.83
C GLY A 687 2.25 18.14 -30.95
N GLN A 688 1.85 18.07 -32.22
CA GLN A 688 2.51 18.82 -33.29
C GLN A 688 2.42 20.33 -33.04
N GLU A 689 1.25 20.81 -32.64
CA GLU A 689 1.03 22.23 -32.31
C GLU A 689 1.89 22.68 -31.12
N VAL A 690 1.88 21.93 -30.03
CA VAL A 690 2.58 22.30 -28.79
C VAL A 690 4.10 22.13 -28.89
N ILE A 691 4.58 21.07 -29.54
CA ILE A 691 5.99 20.67 -29.52
C ILE A 691 6.74 21.16 -30.76
N ILE A 692 6.09 21.26 -31.93
CA ILE A 692 6.76 21.58 -33.21
C ILE A 692 6.46 23.02 -33.67
N PHE A 693 5.20 23.45 -33.65
CA PHE A 693 4.79 24.73 -34.25
C PHE A 693 4.70 25.91 -33.26
N GLY A 694 4.38 25.63 -31.99
CA GLY A 694 4.18 26.64 -30.94
C GLY A 694 2.85 27.39 -31.06
N THR A 695 1.82 26.72 -31.56
CA THR A 695 0.45 27.23 -31.78
C THR A 695 -0.44 26.94 -30.55
N ASP A 696 -1.77 27.01 -30.68
CA ASP A 696 -2.73 26.99 -29.56
C ASP A 696 -3.83 25.96 -29.88
N PRO A 697 -3.71 24.68 -29.46
CA PRO A 697 -4.51 23.53 -29.95
C PRO A 697 -6.00 23.52 -29.52
N LEU A 698 -6.53 24.70 -29.23
CA LEU A 698 -7.93 24.98 -28.96
C LEU A 698 -8.50 26.02 -29.96
N VAL A 699 -7.73 26.38 -31.00
CA VAL A 699 -7.94 27.52 -31.89
C VAL A 699 -7.54 27.17 -33.35
N PRO A 700 -8.49 26.67 -34.18
CA PRO A 700 -8.15 26.08 -35.47
C PRO A 700 -7.34 27.01 -36.38
N ASP A 701 -6.18 26.54 -36.82
CA ASP A 701 -5.29 27.28 -37.69
C ASP A 701 -5.85 27.31 -39.12
N LEU A 702 -5.77 28.48 -39.74
CA LEU A 702 -6.40 28.73 -41.03
C LEU A 702 -5.37 28.78 -42.16
N ASP A 703 -5.65 27.96 -43.18
CA ASP A 703 -5.36 28.23 -44.60
C ASP A 703 -6.51 29.12 -45.13
N SER A 704 -6.28 30.43 -45.25
CA SER A 704 -7.33 31.42 -45.54
C SER A 704 -7.69 31.54 -47.02
N ASP A 705 -6.82 31.10 -47.94
CA ASP A 705 -7.04 31.23 -49.39
C ASP A 705 -7.03 29.91 -50.20
N GLY A 706 -6.54 28.82 -49.61
CA GLY A 706 -6.79 27.44 -49.99
C GLY A 706 -5.65 26.74 -50.72
N ASP A 707 -4.39 27.06 -50.41
CA ASP A 707 -3.21 26.49 -51.09
C ASP A 707 -2.47 25.38 -50.32
N SER A 708 -2.91 25.08 -49.10
CA SER A 708 -2.40 24.05 -48.18
C SER A 708 -1.13 24.40 -47.38
N PHE A 709 -0.81 25.70 -47.22
CA PHE A 709 0.04 26.19 -46.13
C PHE A 709 -0.80 26.96 -45.10
N TYR A 710 -0.48 26.78 -43.82
CA TYR A 710 -1.14 27.51 -42.72
C TYR A 710 -0.49 28.88 -42.51
N TRP A 711 -1.20 29.84 -41.88
CA TRP A 711 -0.74 31.23 -41.65
C TRP A 711 0.63 31.39 -40.96
N PHE A 712 1.13 30.37 -40.25
CA PHE A 712 2.45 30.37 -39.60
C PHE A 712 3.57 29.80 -40.49
N GLN A 713 3.21 29.17 -41.61
CA GLN A 713 4.11 28.63 -42.63
C GLN A 713 4.18 29.54 -43.87
N ASP A 714 3.08 30.20 -44.21
CA ASP A 714 2.98 31.16 -45.31
C ASP A 714 3.28 32.60 -44.84
N CYS A 715 4.00 33.34 -45.70
CA CYS A 715 4.33 34.73 -45.49
C CYS A 715 3.22 35.72 -45.90
N ASN A 716 2.16 35.29 -46.61
CA ASN A 716 1.00 36.14 -46.92
C ASN A 716 -0.32 35.36 -47.14
N ASP A 717 -0.93 34.88 -46.05
CA ASP A 717 -2.18 34.10 -45.97
C ASP A 717 -3.43 34.89 -46.46
N SER A 718 -3.44 35.25 -47.74
CA SER A 718 -4.47 36.01 -48.46
C SER A 718 -4.26 36.18 -49.98
N ASP A 719 -3.11 35.76 -50.55
CA ASP A 719 -2.90 35.66 -52.00
C ASP A 719 -2.22 34.32 -52.40
N PRO A 720 -2.94 33.33 -52.98
CA PRO A 720 -2.49 31.95 -53.26
C PRO A 720 -1.55 31.84 -54.47
N ASN A 721 -0.62 32.78 -54.54
CA ASN A 721 0.48 32.90 -55.48
C ASN A 721 1.80 33.24 -54.76
N ILE A 722 1.73 33.57 -53.47
CA ILE A 722 2.84 33.76 -52.54
C ILE A 722 2.73 32.59 -51.55
N TYR A 723 3.72 31.69 -51.52
CA TYR A 723 3.74 30.51 -50.65
C TYR A 723 5.12 29.83 -50.69
N PRO A 724 5.46 28.99 -49.68
CA PRO A 724 6.66 28.16 -49.66
C PRO A 724 6.94 27.39 -50.96
N GLY A 725 7.82 27.94 -51.81
CA GLY A 725 8.24 27.36 -53.08
C GLY A 725 7.46 27.77 -54.33
N ALA A 726 6.92 28.99 -54.40
CA ALA A 726 6.33 29.58 -55.61
C ALA A 726 7.35 29.89 -56.74
N THR A 727 7.18 30.97 -57.52
CA THR A 727 8.11 31.32 -58.62
C THR A 727 8.18 32.82 -58.90
N GLU A 728 9.33 33.40 -58.54
CA GLU A 728 9.68 34.81 -58.57
C GLU A 728 9.48 35.59 -59.88
N LEU A 729 9.23 36.89 -59.71
CA LEU A 729 9.08 37.90 -60.77
C LEU A 729 9.78 39.20 -60.36
N LEU A 730 10.86 39.63 -61.05
CA LEU A 730 11.61 40.88 -60.76
C LEU A 730 10.71 42.12 -60.55
N ASN A 731 10.30 42.38 -59.30
CA ASN A 731 9.29 43.36 -58.92
C ASN A 731 9.40 43.90 -57.48
N GLY A 732 10.07 43.21 -56.56
CA GLY A 732 10.27 43.65 -55.18
C GLY A 732 9.40 42.93 -54.14
N ILE A 733 9.04 41.67 -54.38
CA ILE A 733 8.21 40.84 -53.48
C ILE A 733 8.89 39.48 -53.33
N ASP A 734 8.91 38.94 -52.11
CA ASP A 734 9.21 37.53 -51.82
C ASP A 734 7.94 36.74 -52.18
N GLU A 735 7.99 35.98 -53.28
CA GLU A 735 6.86 35.16 -53.73
C GLU A 735 7.00 33.70 -53.25
N ASN A 736 8.22 33.23 -52.97
CA ASN A 736 8.51 31.85 -52.56
C ASN A 736 8.54 31.60 -51.03
N CYS A 737 8.42 32.64 -50.21
CA CYS A 737 8.52 32.70 -48.75
C CYS A 737 9.83 32.19 -48.11
N ASP A 738 10.96 32.16 -48.84
CA ASP A 738 12.28 31.76 -48.31
C ASP A 738 13.07 32.93 -47.68
N GLY A 739 12.56 34.16 -47.77
CA GLY A 739 13.20 35.39 -47.26
C GLY A 739 14.09 36.10 -48.29
N GLN A 740 14.26 35.53 -49.48
CA GLN A 740 14.78 36.22 -50.66
C GLN A 740 13.62 36.77 -51.50
N TRP A 741 13.94 37.53 -52.54
CA TRP A 741 12.95 38.20 -53.38
C TRP A 741 13.57 38.45 -54.74
N ASP A 742 12.80 38.21 -55.79
CA ASP A 742 13.23 38.29 -57.19
C ASP A 742 14.46 37.42 -57.54
N GLU A 743 14.75 36.30 -56.85
CA GLU A 743 15.93 35.49 -57.17
C GLU A 743 15.82 34.75 -58.52
N GLY A 744 16.95 34.19 -58.99
CA GLY A 744 17.09 33.68 -60.36
C GLY A 744 17.35 34.78 -61.42
N PHE A 745 16.84 36.00 -61.23
CA PHE A 745 17.26 37.19 -61.99
C PHE A 745 18.71 37.59 -61.66
N ASN A 746 19.26 37.13 -60.54
CA ASN A 746 20.67 37.25 -60.16
C ASN A 746 21.63 36.38 -61.00
N SER A 747 21.34 36.21 -62.29
CA SER A 747 22.14 35.47 -63.27
C SER A 747 21.88 35.89 -64.73
N SER A 748 20.86 36.71 -64.99
CA SER A 748 20.71 37.40 -66.27
C SER A 748 21.45 38.73 -66.24
N ASP A 749 22.07 39.05 -67.36
CA ASP A 749 22.93 40.19 -67.61
C ASP A 749 22.54 40.66 -69.02
N THR A 750 21.83 41.79 -69.10
CA THR A 750 21.25 42.29 -70.36
C THR A 750 22.26 43.02 -71.24
N ASP A 751 23.32 43.55 -70.61
CA ASP A 751 24.25 44.53 -71.16
C ASP A 751 25.63 43.92 -71.53
N PHE A 752 26.08 42.95 -70.74
CA PHE A 752 27.35 42.22 -70.78
C PHE A 752 28.58 42.96 -70.22
N ASP A 753 28.42 43.72 -69.13
CA ASP A 753 29.54 44.26 -68.33
C ASP A 753 29.94 43.34 -67.16
N GLY A 754 29.01 42.52 -66.66
CA GLY A 754 29.19 41.57 -65.57
C GLY A 754 28.18 41.71 -64.43
N LEU A 755 27.51 42.85 -64.28
CA LEU A 755 26.41 43.02 -63.34
C LEU A 755 25.20 42.17 -63.75
N THR A 756 24.40 41.77 -62.76
CA THR A 756 23.13 41.07 -63.00
C THR A 756 21.98 42.07 -63.04
N ASP A 757 20.95 41.79 -63.84
CA ASP A 757 19.75 42.65 -63.96
C ASP A 757 19.14 42.95 -62.57
N PHE A 758 19.22 41.96 -61.67
CA PHE A 758 18.84 42.05 -60.25
C PHE A 758 19.71 43.07 -59.47
N GLY A 759 21.04 42.94 -59.55
CA GLY A 759 21.96 43.84 -58.84
C GLY A 759 21.91 45.28 -59.35
N GLU A 760 21.84 45.46 -60.67
CA GLU A 760 21.63 46.76 -61.31
C GLU A 760 20.34 47.44 -60.85
N TYR A 761 19.22 46.71 -60.87
CA TYR A 761 17.90 47.26 -60.58
C TYR A 761 17.71 47.61 -59.10
N HIS A 762 18.22 46.79 -58.17
CA HIS A 762 17.98 46.93 -56.74
C HIS A 762 19.08 47.63 -55.93
N PHE A 763 20.35 47.46 -56.30
CA PHE A 763 21.47 47.92 -55.46
C PHE A 763 22.25 49.08 -56.09
N PHE A 764 22.67 48.95 -57.35
CA PHE A 764 23.58 49.92 -57.97
C PHE A 764 22.84 51.05 -58.70
N ASN A 765 21.59 50.81 -59.12
CA ASN A 765 20.72 51.77 -59.82
C ASN A 765 21.38 52.32 -61.11
N THR A 766 22.17 51.48 -61.79
CA THR A 766 22.74 51.68 -63.13
C THR A 766 21.65 51.59 -64.20
N ASP A 767 22.00 51.80 -65.48
CA ASP A 767 21.06 51.55 -66.60
C ASP A 767 21.39 50.19 -67.22
N LEU A 768 20.43 49.26 -67.14
CA LEU A 768 20.37 47.85 -67.63
C LEU A 768 20.68 47.63 -69.13
N ASN A 769 21.41 48.56 -69.75
CA ASN A 769 21.70 48.71 -71.16
C ASN A 769 23.03 49.48 -71.42
N LEU A 770 23.81 49.85 -70.38
CA LEU A 770 25.01 50.71 -70.47
C LEU A 770 26.16 50.33 -69.49
N GLN A 771 27.13 49.53 -69.95
CA GLN A 771 28.38 49.09 -69.28
C GLN A 771 29.28 50.10 -68.51
N ASP A 772 28.98 51.41 -68.51
CA ASP A 772 29.84 52.50 -68.03
C ASP A 772 28.96 53.74 -67.80
N THR A 773 28.53 53.93 -66.55
CA THR A 773 27.59 54.98 -66.13
C THR A 773 28.30 56.26 -65.69
N ASP A 774 29.48 56.18 -65.08
CA ASP A 774 30.31 57.32 -64.63
C ASP A 774 31.13 57.97 -65.78
N GLY A 775 31.86 57.15 -66.55
CA GLY A 775 32.80 57.59 -67.59
C GLY A 775 34.29 57.62 -67.18
N ASP A 776 34.66 57.02 -66.05
CA ASP A 776 36.02 56.89 -65.50
C ASP A 776 36.99 56.13 -66.44
N MET A 777 36.50 55.07 -67.10
CA MET A 777 37.19 54.01 -67.87
C MET A 777 37.43 52.67 -67.14
N LEU A 778 36.97 52.53 -65.90
CA LEU A 778 36.41 51.26 -65.43
C LEU A 778 34.98 51.07 -66.01
N SER A 779 34.41 49.87 -65.89
CA SER A 779 32.99 49.57 -66.19
C SER A 779 32.23 49.37 -64.89
N ASP A 780 30.90 49.55 -64.87
CA ASP A 780 30.12 49.49 -63.63
C ASP A 780 30.31 48.13 -62.91
N GLY A 781 30.35 47.03 -63.67
CA GLY A 781 30.71 45.69 -63.20
C GLY A 781 32.17 45.48 -62.82
N ASP A 782 33.14 46.22 -63.39
CA ASP A 782 34.54 46.17 -62.91
C ASP A 782 34.65 46.92 -61.56
N GLU A 783 34.06 48.12 -61.46
CA GLU A 783 34.01 48.93 -60.24
C GLU A 783 33.34 48.17 -59.09
N VAL A 784 32.17 47.59 -59.32
CA VAL A 784 31.43 46.83 -58.29
C VAL A 784 32.05 45.47 -57.99
N LEU A 785 32.33 44.64 -59.01
CA LEU A 785 32.62 43.21 -58.80
C LEU A 785 34.11 42.90 -58.62
N ILE A 786 35.01 43.78 -59.10
CA ILE A 786 36.46 43.60 -58.99
C ILE A 786 37.08 44.56 -57.98
N TYR A 787 36.55 45.78 -57.89
CA TYR A 787 37.18 46.86 -57.10
C TYR A 787 36.36 47.33 -55.89
N GLN A 788 35.08 46.95 -55.80
CA GLN A 788 34.10 47.38 -54.79
C GLN A 788 34.03 48.91 -54.58
N SER A 789 34.37 49.68 -55.60
CA SER A 789 34.18 51.12 -55.64
C SER A 789 32.76 51.46 -56.09
N ASN A 790 32.44 52.76 -56.17
CA ASN A 790 31.10 53.21 -56.49
C ASN A 790 31.02 53.51 -57.99
N PRO A 791 30.22 52.78 -58.81
CA PRO A 791 30.15 52.92 -60.27
C PRO A 791 29.52 54.25 -60.75
N LEU A 792 29.43 55.23 -59.86
CA LEU A 792 28.96 56.58 -60.07
C LEU A 792 30.00 57.63 -59.59
N VAL A 793 31.21 57.21 -59.13
CA VAL A 793 32.25 58.06 -58.49
C VAL A 793 33.72 57.51 -58.56
N VAL A 794 34.48 57.93 -59.57
CA VAL A 794 35.97 57.97 -59.76
C VAL A 794 36.91 57.80 -58.51
N ASP A 795 37.97 56.97 -58.65
CA ASP A 795 38.95 56.51 -57.60
C ASP A 795 40.39 57.11 -57.58
N ASN A 796 41.24 56.74 -56.58
CA ASN A 796 42.63 57.21 -56.36
C ASN A 796 43.56 56.28 -55.51
N ASP A 797 44.91 56.39 -55.63
CA ASP A 797 45.96 55.76 -54.78
C ASP A 797 46.73 56.84 -53.97
N THR A 798 47.06 56.61 -52.68
CA THR A 798 47.59 57.67 -51.78
C THR A 798 49.07 57.49 -51.40
N ASP A 799 49.47 56.31 -50.96
CA ASP A 799 50.78 55.99 -50.38
C ASP A 799 51.86 55.70 -51.45
N LEU A 800 51.44 55.21 -52.63
CA LEU A 800 52.24 54.87 -53.82
C LEU A 800 53.07 53.57 -53.73
N ASP A 801 52.64 52.58 -52.94
CA ASP A 801 53.24 51.25 -52.92
C ASP A 801 52.94 50.46 -54.22
N GLY A 802 51.72 50.59 -54.73
CA GLY A 802 51.20 49.95 -55.94
C GLY A 802 49.72 49.59 -55.92
N TYR A 803 49.05 49.68 -54.77
CA TYR A 803 47.63 49.33 -54.56
C TYR A 803 46.73 50.58 -54.45
N TYR A 804 45.46 50.46 -54.84
CA TYR A 804 44.47 51.54 -54.66
C TYR A 804 43.92 51.58 -53.22
N TRP A 805 43.24 52.68 -52.84
CA TRP A 805 42.73 52.89 -51.47
C TRP A 805 41.80 51.79 -50.93
N PHE A 806 41.22 50.98 -51.82
CA PHE A 806 40.35 49.83 -51.52
C PHE A 806 41.04 48.46 -51.60
N GLN A 807 42.33 48.41 -51.99
CA GLN A 807 43.13 47.18 -52.12
C GLN A 807 44.22 47.05 -51.06
N ASP A 808 44.64 48.17 -50.47
CA ASP A 808 45.51 48.20 -49.30
C ASP A 808 44.64 48.38 -48.04
N CYS A 809 44.73 47.45 -47.09
CA CYS A 809 44.00 47.56 -45.83
C CYS A 809 44.52 48.70 -44.92
N ASN A 810 45.64 49.35 -45.28
CA ASN A 810 46.11 50.60 -44.69
C ASN A 810 46.98 51.44 -45.67
N ASP A 811 46.35 52.14 -46.64
CA ASP A 811 46.86 53.13 -47.66
C ASP A 811 47.58 54.37 -47.06
N THR A 812 48.35 54.17 -45.98
CA THR A 812 49.27 55.11 -45.33
C THR A 812 50.48 54.44 -44.65
N ASN A 813 50.66 53.10 -44.75
CA ASN A 813 51.63 52.35 -43.95
C ASN A 813 52.22 51.10 -44.66
N ASP A 814 53.39 51.27 -45.29
CA ASP A 814 54.19 50.29 -46.07
C ASP A 814 54.62 48.97 -45.38
N GLN A 815 54.03 48.64 -44.22
CA GLN A 815 54.31 47.45 -43.43
C GLN A 815 53.10 46.51 -43.23
N ILE A 816 51.91 46.86 -43.72
CA ILE A 816 50.69 46.05 -43.69
C ILE A 816 50.14 46.08 -45.12
N ASN A 817 50.19 44.96 -45.85
CA ASN A 817 49.77 44.84 -47.25
C ASN A 817 49.69 43.35 -47.68
N PRO A 818 49.07 43.03 -48.84
CA PRO A 818 48.87 41.67 -49.37
C PRO A 818 50.08 40.72 -49.58
N ASP A 819 51.32 41.13 -49.25
CA ASP A 819 52.57 40.40 -49.57
C ASP A 819 53.41 40.08 -48.29
N MET A 820 52.83 40.22 -47.09
CA MET A 820 53.48 40.05 -45.77
C MET A 820 53.39 38.61 -45.20
N ILE A 821 53.71 38.40 -43.91
CA ILE A 821 53.72 37.09 -43.23
C ILE A 821 53.13 37.24 -41.82
N GLU A 822 52.27 36.30 -41.44
CA GLU A 822 51.52 36.30 -40.19
C GLU A 822 52.32 35.92 -38.94
N LEU A 823 51.83 36.35 -37.77
CA LEU A 823 52.36 36.12 -36.43
C LEU A 823 51.17 36.06 -35.47
N LEU A 824 51.07 35.01 -34.63
CA LEU A 824 50.04 34.86 -33.57
C LEU A 824 50.10 36.04 -32.56
N ASP A 825 49.50 37.17 -32.93
CA ASP A 825 49.44 38.42 -32.14
C ASP A 825 48.15 39.24 -32.31
N GLY A 826 47.16 38.72 -33.06
CA GLY A 826 45.81 39.28 -33.14
C GLY A 826 45.66 40.42 -34.15
N ILE A 827 46.52 40.49 -35.17
CA ILE A 827 46.50 41.51 -36.22
C ILE A 827 46.77 40.85 -37.56
N ASP A 828 45.84 40.95 -38.51
CA ASP A 828 46.08 40.62 -39.94
C ASP A 828 47.28 41.42 -40.46
N ASN A 829 48.45 40.76 -40.52
CA ASN A 829 49.69 41.40 -41.00
C ASN A 829 49.71 41.45 -42.53
N ASN A 830 48.91 40.59 -43.19
CA ASN A 830 49.03 40.28 -44.61
C ASN A 830 47.80 40.71 -45.46
N CYS A 831 46.87 41.47 -44.89
CA CYS A 831 45.60 41.89 -45.51
C CYS A 831 44.80 40.71 -46.14
N SER A 832 44.84 39.51 -45.54
CA SER A 832 44.02 38.38 -46.03
C SER A 832 42.54 38.51 -45.67
N GLY A 833 42.22 39.28 -44.62
CA GLY A 833 40.90 39.35 -43.99
C GLY A 833 40.73 38.38 -42.82
N GLU A 834 41.64 37.42 -42.64
CA GLU A 834 41.71 36.53 -41.48
C GLU A 834 42.83 36.98 -40.53
N ILE A 835 42.85 36.45 -39.31
CA ILE A 835 43.84 36.79 -38.27
C ILE A 835 44.46 35.49 -37.76
N ASP A 836 45.80 35.44 -37.69
CA ASP A 836 46.57 34.33 -37.12
C ASP A 836 46.30 32.95 -37.80
N GLU A 837 45.92 32.92 -39.08
CA GLU A 837 45.32 31.76 -39.77
C GLU A 837 46.27 30.57 -39.98
N ASP A 838 47.59 30.80 -39.95
CA ASP A 838 48.64 29.80 -40.14
C ASP A 838 48.76 28.80 -38.95
N PHE A 839 47.91 28.95 -37.92
CA PHE A 839 47.90 28.18 -36.67
C PHE A 839 46.74 27.17 -36.54
N ILE A 840 45.78 27.13 -37.49
CA ILE A 840 44.59 26.27 -37.45
C ILE A 840 44.96 24.77 -37.34
N GLY A 841 44.33 24.07 -36.39
CA GLY A 841 44.35 22.59 -36.31
C GLY A 841 45.68 21.99 -35.87
N LEU A 842 46.49 22.76 -35.14
CA LEU A 842 47.58 22.25 -34.32
C LEU A 842 47.09 22.02 -32.89
N ASP A 843 47.74 21.07 -32.22
CA ASP A 843 47.65 20.69 -30.81
C ASP A 843 49.13 20.38 -30.47
N ARG A 844 49.69 21.01 -29.42
CA ARG A 844 51.15 21.03 -29.18
C ARG A 844 51.60 20.35 -27.90
N ASP A 845 50.75 20.30 -26.89
CA ASP A 845 51.01 19.71 -25.56
C ASP A 845 50.21 18.41 -25.33
N GLN A 846 49.10 18.20 -26.04
CA GLN A 846 48.33 16.95 -26.17
C GLN A 846 47.42 16.58 -24.98
N ASP A 847 46.61 17.52 -24.49
CA ASP A 847 45.35 17.18 -23.82
C ASP A 847 44.22 16.85 -24.83
N GLY A 848 44.19 17.54 -25.97
CA GLY A 848 43.22 17.36 -27.05
C GLY A 848 42.57 18.65 -27.55
N LEU A 849 42.88 19.81 -26.96
CA LEU A 849 42.43 21.12 -27.44
C LEU A 849 43.33 21.65 -28.57
N PRO A 850 42.80 22.41 -29.56
CA PRO A 850 43.63 23.01 -30.61
C PRO A 850 44.16 24.42 -30.29
N ASP A 851 45.44 24.66 -30.59
CA ASP A 851 46.22 25.90 -30.35
C ASP A 851 45.45 27.22 -30.56
N LEU A 852 44.67 27.29 -31.64
CA LEU A 852 43.98 28.52 -32.06
C LEU A 852 42.62 28.70 -31.37
N GLU A 853 41.99 27.60 -30.97
CA GLU A 853 40.73 27.56 -30.23
C GLU A 853 40.99 27.86 -28.74
N GLU A 854 42.08 27.30 -28.21
CA GLU A 854 42.71 27.74 -26.97
C GLU A 854 42.97 29.26 -26.96
N PHE A 855 43.76 29.79 -27.90
CA PHE A 855 44.14 31.21 -27.86
C PHE A 855 42.96 32.19 -28.03
N ASN A 856 41.95 31.86 -28.84
CA ASN A 856 40.87 32.80 -29.21
C ASN A 856 39.52 32.55 -28.52
N ASN A 857 39.20 31.32 -28.11
CA ASN A 857 37.86 30.95 -27.63
C ASN A 857 37.86 30.51 -26.16
N ILE A 858 38.81 29.66 -25.77
CA ILE A 858 38.90 29.07 -24.42
C ILE A 858 39.79 29.94 -23.51
N TYR A 859 40.78 30.62 -24.08
CA TYR A 859 41.79 31.50 -23.47
C TYR A 859 42.85 30.81 -22.58
N THR A 860 43.10 29.53 -22.81
CA THR A 860 44.19 28.73 -22.22
C THR A 860 45.57 29.08 -22.82
N ASP A 861 46.68 28.52 -22.32
CA ASP A 861 48.04 28.70 -22.89
C ASP A 861 48.40 27.51 -23.81
N PRO A 862 48.46 27.68 -25.16
CA PRO A 862 48.62 26.62 -26.19
C PRO A 862 49.90 25.75 -26.18
N LEU A 863 50.58 25.67 -25.05
CA LEU A 863 51.87 25.03 -24.81
C LEU A 863 51.95 24.44 -23.38
N ASN A 864 50.85 24.44 -22.62
CA ASN A 864 50.73 24.01 -21.23
C ASN A 864 49.31 23.46 -20.93
N ASN A 865 49.16 22.14 -21.09
CA ASN A 865 47.96 21.29 -20.93
C ASN A 865 47.25 21.27 -19.54
N ASP A 866 47.50 22.25 -18.69
CA ASP A 866 47.10 22.39 -17.27
C ASP A 866 47.27 23.88 -16.94
N THR A 867 46.45 24.72 -17.57
CA THR A 867 46.65 26.19 -17.69
C THR A 867 46.69 26.89 -16.35
N ASP A 868 45.77 26.56 -15.45
CA ASP A 868 45.68 27.20 -14.14
C ASP A 868 46.51 26.48 -13.05
N GLY A 869 46.91 25.22 -13.30
CA GLY A 869 47.92 24.50 -12.55
C GLY A 869 47.40 23.64 -11.40
N ASP A 870 46.13 23.22 -11.44
CA ASP A 870 45.51 22.40 -10.41
C ASP A 870 45.83 20.90 -10.53
N GLY A 871 46.10 20.41 -11.74
CA GLY A 871 46.45 19.02 -12.03
C GLY A 871 45.37 18.15 -12.68
N LEU A 872 44.22 18.71 -13.07
CA LEU A 872 43.46 18.22 -14.24
C LEU A 872 44.21 18.57 -15.55
N SER A 873 43.54 18.42 -16.69
CA SER A 873 44.03 18.96 -17.96
C SER A 873 42.92 19.72 -18.66
N ASP A 874 43.26 20.75 -19.42
CA ASP A 874 42.27 21.69 -19.98
C ASP A 874 41.25 20.96 -20.88
N GLY A 875 41.70 19.91 -21.56
CA GLY A 875 40.86 18.98 -22.31
C GLY A 875 40.06 17.98 -21.45
N ASP A 876 40.60 17.46 -20.35
CA ASP A 876 39.83 16.62 -19.41
C ASP A 876 38.68 17.43 -18.76
N GLU A 877 38.93 18.70 -18.42
CA GLU A 877 37.90 19.57 -17.85
C GLU A 877 36.72 19.78 -18.81
N ILE A 878 37.01 20.13 -20.06
CA ILE A 878 35.98 20.38 -21.07
C ILE A 878 35.24 19.10 -21.50
N PHE A 879 35.92 17.94 -21.55
CA PHE A 879 35.33 16.72 -22.12
C PHE A 879 34.88 15.65 -21.11
N ASN A 880 35.39 15.64 -19.87
CA ASN A 880 35.10 14.58 -18.89
C ASN A 880 34.38 15.09 -17.62
N THR A 881 34.74 16.27 -17.07
CA THR A 881 34.09 16.84 -15.87
C THR A 881 33.10 17.96 -16.19
N SER A 882 33.19 18.56 -17.38
CA SER A 882 32.41 19.73 -17.84
C SER A 882 32.66 21.02 -17.03
N THR A 883 33.89 21.18 -16.54
CA THR A 883 34.34 22.34 -15.76
C THR A 883 35.07 23.38 -16.63
N ASN A 884 35.93 24.24 -16.08
CA ASN A 884 36.37 25.47 -16.75
C ASN A 884 37.87 25.77 -16.55
N PRO A 885 38.74 25.50 -17.55
CA PRO A 885 40.21 25.40 -17.41
C PRO A 885 40.97 26.73 -17.29
N LEU A 886 40.30 27.75 -16.74
CA LEU A 886 40.87 29.03 -16.31
C LEU A 886 40.59 29.30 -14.82
N ILE A 887 39.88 28.41 -14.14
CA ILE A 887 39.41 28.54 -12.76
C ILE A 887 39.67 27.20 -12.08
N PRO A 888 40.74 27.09 -11.26
CA PRO A 888 41.10 25.85 -10.60
C PRO A 888 39.90 25.22 -9.86
N ASP A 889 39.59 23.96 -10.16
CA ASP A 889 38.52 23.17 -9.54
C ASP A 889 38.94 22.69 -8.14
N LEU A 890 39.44 23.61 -7.32
CA LEU A 890 40.06 23.30 -6.03
C LEU A 890 39.10 22.53 -5.12
N ASP A 891 39.59 21.40 -4.65
CA ASP A 891 39.40 20.86 -3.29
C ASP A 891 39.74 21.98 -2.26
N GLU A 892 38.80 22.91 -1.99
CA GLU A 892 39.06 24.10 -1.14
C GLU A 892 39.17 23.74 0.35
N ASP A 893 38.54 22.64 0.80
CA ASP A 893 38.59 22.19 2.18
C ASP A 893 39.70 21.15 2.48
N GLY A 894 40.05 20.30 1.51
CA GLY A 894 41.24 19.45 1.50
C GLY A 894 41.03 17.96 1.81
N ASP A 895 39.87 17.35 1.54
CA ASP A 895 39.62 15.92 1.80
C ASP A 895 40.10 14.99 0.66
N GLY A 896 40.07 15.46 -0.59
CA GLY A 896 40.48 14.72 -1.80
C GLY A 896 39.39 14.42 -2.82
N PHE A 897 38.15 14.88 -2.63
CA PHE A 897 37.16 15.10 -3.69
C PHE A 897 37.32 16.54 -4.25
N ARG A 898 36.40 16.99 -5.11
CA ARG A 898 36.32 18.36 -5.65
C ARG A 898 34.86 18.73 -5.81
N TRP A 899 34.51 20.02 -5.77
CA TRP A 899 33.14 20.58 -5.88
C TRP A 899 32.12 19.99 -6.87
N PHE A 900 32.55 19.25 -7.91
CA PHE A 900 31.68 18.58 -8.89
C PHE A 900 31.51 17.06 -8.67
N GLU A 901 32.29 16.45 -7.75
CA GLU A 901 32.20 15.03 -7.36
C GLU A 901 31.37 14.83 -6.07
N GLU A 902 30.96 15.91 -5.42
CA GLU A 902 30.43 15.94 -4.04
C GLU A 902 29.35 17.04 -3.87
N CYS A 903 28.87 17.24 -2.63
CA CYS A 903 27.69 18.05 -2.35
C CYS A 903 27.92 19.33 -1.51
N ASN A 904 29.10 19.56 -0.90
CA ASN A 904 29.44 20.81 -0.18
C ASN A 904 30.97 21.03 0.07
N ASP A 905 31.72 21.42 -0.98
CA ASP A 905 33.17 21.79 -1.04
C ASP A 905 33.67 22.88 -0.06
N ASP A 906 32.78 23.42 0.78
CA ASP A 906 33.07 24.37 1.88
C ASP A 906 33.28 23.64 3.24
N ASP A 907 33.12 22.30 3.36
CA ASP A 907 33.23 21.54 4.63
C ASP A 907 33.67 20.06 4.49
N ILE A 908 34.95 19.81 4.84
CA ILE A 908 35.82 18.59 4.86
C ILE A 908 35.28 17.33 5.59
N ASN A 909 33.98 17.24 5.77
CA ASN A 909 33.24 16.17 6.42
C ASN A 909 32.03 15.70 5.59
N ILE A 910 31.71 16.39 4.48
CA ILE A 910 30.56 16.15 3.61
C ILE A 910 31.07 15.68 2.24
N TYR A 911 31.10 14.38 1.97
CA TYR A 911 31.70 13.81 0.76
C TYR A 911 31.23 12.38 0.46
N PRO A 912 31.33 11.90 -0.80
CA PRO A 912 30.96 10.54 -1.21
C PRO A 912 31.50 9.42 -0.30
N GLY A 913 30.64 8.86 0.54
CA GLY A 913 30.99 7.79 1.48
C GLY A 913 31.71 8.28 2.75
N ALA A 914 31.29 9.41 3.31
CA ALA A 914 31.74 9.94 4.60
C ALA A 914 31.23 9.10 5.81
N THR A 915 30.72 9.74 6.86
CA THR A 915 30.11 9.05 8.00
C THR A 915 29.12 9.97 8.72
N GLU A 916 27.86 9.84 8.31
CA GLU A 916 26.66 10.48 8.84
C GLU A 916 26.69 10.88 10.34
N LEU A 917 26.50 12.18 10.59
CA LEU A 917 26.40 12.84 11.88
C LEU A 917 24.99 13.41 12.06
N TRP A 918 24.38 13.24 13.24
CA TRP A 918 22.95 13.58 13.44
C TRP A 918 22.78 15.10 13.47
N ASN A 919 22.55 15.69 12.31
CA ASN A 919 22.81 17.10 12.03
C ASN A 919 21.81 17.74 11.05
N GLY A 920 21.09 16.94 10.25
CA GLY A 920 20.14 17.43 9.24
C GLY A 920 20.85 18.02 8.03
N ILE A 921 21.82 17.27 7.52
CA ILE A 921 22.52 17.37 6.23
C ILE A 921 22.81 15.92 5.81
N ASP A 922 22.82 15.66 4.50
CA ASP A 922 23.43 14.49 3.90
C ASP A 922 24.96 14.69 3.95
N ASP A 923 25.67 14.02 4.86
CA ASP A 923 27.13 14.12 4.98
C ASP A 923 27.85 13.16 4.00
N ASP A 924 27.17 12.14 3.50
CA ASP A 924 27.72 11.02 2.70
C ASP A 924 27.53 11.21 1.17
N CYS A 925 26.73 12.21 0.78
CA CYS A 925 26.31 12.60 -0.57
C CYS A 925 25.60 11.47 -1.35
N ASP A 926 24.75 10.67 -0.69
CA ASP A 926 23.95 9.60 -1.32
C ASP A 926 22.45 9.94 -1.51
N GLU A 927 22.08 11.19 -1.25
CA GLU A 927 20.71 11.76 -1.27
C GLU A 927 19.83 11.37 -0.06
N GLN A 928 20.32 10.57 0.88
CA GLN A 928 19.65 10.30 2.17
C GLN A 928 20.17 11.22 3.29
N ILE A 929 19.35 11.50 4.32
CA ILE A 929 19.69 12.46 5.38
C ILE A 929 19.62 11.80 6.76
N ASP A 930 20.72 11.90 7.53
CA ASP A 930 20.91 11.25 8.82
C ASP A 930 20.79 9.70 8.74
N ASP A 931 21.33 9.07 7.68
CA ASP A 931 21.35 7.60 7.45
C ASP A 931 22.29 6.86 8.44
N GLY A 932 22.02 5.58 8.72
CA GLY A 932 22.97 4.68 9.40
C GLY A 932 23.30 5.02 10.87
N ILE A 933 22.87 6.19 11.36
CA ILE A 933 23.36 6.76 12.61
C ILE A 933 22.84 6.00 13.82
N ASN A 934 23.77 5.58 14.69
CA ASN A 934 23.46 5.15 16.05
C ASN A 934 23.06 6.36 16.94
N ARG A 935 21.85 6.88 16.72
CA ARG A 935 21.28 8.07 17.39
C ARG A 935 21.36 8.01 18.93
N TYR A 936 21.35 6.82 19.53
CA TYR A 936 21.53 6.63 20.99
C TYR A 936 22.84 7.25 21.53
N GLN A 937 23.88 7.46 20.72
CA GLN A 937 25.13 8.09 21.20
C GLN A 937 24.97 9.57 21.59
N TYR A 938 23.96 10.25 21.06
CA TYR A 938 23.64 11.65 21.38
C TYR A 938 22.75 11.78 22.63
N LEU A 939 22.31 10.66 23.22
CA LEU A 939 21.39 10.64 24.35
C LEU A 939 22.10 10.96 25.68
N ILE A 940 21.84 12.14 26.24
CA ILE A 940 22.28 12.51 27.59
C ILE A 940 21.34 11.86 28.61
N ALA A 941 21.56 10.55 28.83
CA ALA A 941 20.80 9.77 29.80
C ALA A 941 20.90 10.39 31.22
N PRO A 942 19.77 10.54 31.93
CA PRO A 942 19.76 11.10 33.29
C PRO A 942 20.48 10.19 34.29
N ASN A 943 20.97 10.79 35.39
CA ASN A 943 21.79 10.11 36.41
C ASN A 943 21.09 8.94 37.16
N SER A 944 19.80 8.70 36.92
CA SER A 944 19.04 7.57 37.45
C SER A 944 17.84 7.31 36.55
N SER A 945 17.66 6.06 36.10
CA SER A 945 16.44 5.56 35.46
C SER A 945 15.34 5.32 36.49
N ASP A 946 15.71 4.80 37.67
CA ASP A 946 14.79 4.61 38.79
C ASP A 946 14.62 5.92 39.56
N ILE A 947 13.37 6.39 39.70
CA ILE A 947 13.04 7.63 40.41
C ILE A 947 11.95 7.33 41.44
N THR A 948 12.11 7.83 42.67
CA THR A 948 11.04 7.83 43.69
C THR A 948 10.68 9.27 44.03
N ILE A 949 9.43 9.65 43.79
CA ILE A 949 8.91 11.01 44.00
C ILE A 949 7.76 11.01 45.02
N ASN A 950 7.62 12.08 45.81
CA ASN A 950 6.46 12.27 46.67
C ASN A 950 5.42 13.15 45.97
N SER A 951 4.56 12.55 45.15
CA SER A 951 3.60 13.28 44.31
C SER A 951 2.59 14.13 45.07
N THR A 952 2.39 13.92 46.38
CA THR A 952 1.56 14.81 47.22
C THR A 952 2.24 16.15 47.55
N PHE A 953 3.56 16.27 47.37
CA PHE A 953 4.32 17.50 47.71
C PHE A 953 5.31 17.96 46.63
N GLU A 954 5.68 17.12 45.68
CA GLU A 954 6.71 17.37 44.65
C GLU A 954 6.13 17.00 43.26
N PRO A 955 6.11 17.92 42.27
CA PRO A 955 5.62 17.64 40.93
C PRO A 955 6.64 16.82 40.15
N LEU A 956 6.18 15.91 39.28
CA LEU A 956 7.09 15.19 38.38
C LEU A 956 7.57 16.14 37.28
N GLN A 957 8.88 16.19 37.08
CA GLN A 957 9.48 16.80 35.90
C GLN A 957 10.50 15.81 35.34
N LEU A 958 10.18 15.22 34.19
CA LEU A 958 11.13 14.45 33.39
C LEU A 958 11.52 15.26 32.16
N SER A 959 12.80 15.25 31.85
CA SER A 959 13.36 15.74 30.61
C SER A 959 14.57 14.88 30.27
N ILE A 960 14.88 14.81 28.98
CA ILE A 960 16.04 14.10 28.48
C ILE A 960 16.85 15.06 27.62
N GLY A 961 18.17 15.04 27.81
CA GLY A 961 19.05 15.87 26.99
C GLY A 961 19.39 15.13 25.71
N ILE A 962 19.22 15.79 24.57
CA ILE A 962 19.88 15.41 23.33
C ILE A 962 21.12 16.29 23.19
N ASN A 963 22.29 15.68 22.93
CA ASN A 963 23.61 16.32 22.87
C ASN A 963 23.85 16.99 21.50
N LEU A 964 22.84 17.69 21.00
CA LEU A 964 22.88 18.49 19.77
C LEU A 964 22.72 19.97 20.14
N THR A 965 23.17 20.86 19.26
CA THR A 965 22.97 22.30 19.47
C THR A 965 21.53 22.69 19.11
N ASP A 966 21.02 23.78 19.68
CA ASP A 966 19.65 24.25 19.38
C ASP A 966 19.44 24.46 17.87
N SER A 967 20.46 24.97 17.16
CA SER A 967 20.44 25.18 15.70
C SER A 967 20.47 23.89 14.86
N ILE A 968 20.81 22.75 15.47
CA ILE A 968 20.71 21.42 14.85
C ILE A 968 19.35 20.81 15.17
N LYS A 969 18.86 20.93 16.42
CA LYS A 969 17.50 20.50 16.80
C LYS A 969 16.42 21.16 15.92
N ASP A 970 16.62 22.43 15.58
CA ASP A 970 15.75 23.20 14.68
C ASP A 970 15.81 22.72 13.21
N LYS A 971 16.87 22.00 12.79
CA LYS A 971 16.98 21.34 11.48
C LYS A 971 16.32 19.96 11.46
N VAL A 972 16.75 19.06 12.35
CA VAL A 972 16.25 17.66 12.40
C VAL A 972 14.83 17.55 12.98
N GLY A 973 14.25 18.66 13.47
CA GLY A 973 12.82 18.76 13.81
C GLY A 973 12.34 17.76 14.88
N LEU A 974 13.07 17.63 16.00
CA LEU A 974 12.80 16.61 17.00
C LEU A 974 11.39 16.69 17.62
N GLU A 975 10.56 15.67 17.37
CA GLU A 975 9.33 15.42 18.10
C GLU A 975 9.58 14.51 19.33
N TYR A 976 8.72 14.61 20.35
CA TYR A 976 8.84 13.88 21.61
C TYR A 976 7.49 13.26 21.95
N ILE A 977 7.43 11.94 22.15
CA ILE A 977 6.20 11.21 22.50
C ILE A 977 6.43 10.46 23.81
N TRP A 978 5.78 10.91 24.88
CA TRP A 978 5.86 10.26 26.19
C TRP A 978 4.74 9.24 26.34
N LYS A 979 5.07 7.97 26.57
CA LYS A 979 4.12 6.87 26.78
C LYS A 979 4.22 6.32 28.21
N ARG A 980 3.08 5.87 28.76
CA ARG A 980 2.97 5.18 30.06
C ARG A 980 1.89 4.11 29.93
N ASN A 981 2.27 2.83 30.08
CA ASN A 981 1.40 1.68 29.79
C ASN A 981 0.77 1.77 28.38
N GLY A 982 1.60 1.88 27.33
CA GLY A 982 1.18 2.03 25.94
C GLY A 982 0.68 3.44 25.58
N ALA A 983 -0.23 4.00 26.38
CA ALA A 983 -0.91 5.27 26.12
C ALA A 983 0.05 6.49 26.13
N THR A 984 -0.12 7.39 25.16
CA THR A 984 0.57 8.68 25.07
C THR A 984 0.04 9.66 26.14
N ILE A 985 0.95 10.23 26.94
CA ILE A 985 0.64 11.13 28.06
C ILE A 985 1.19 12.56 27.88
N SER A 986 2.10 12.80 26.92
CA SER A 986 2.59 14.15 26.56
C SER A 986 3.29 14.13 25.20
N GLN A 987 3.24 15.25 24.48
CA GLN A 987 4.03 15.51 23.26
C GLN A 987 4.97 16.72 23.41
N GLN A 988 5.51 16.96 24.61
CA GLN A 988 6.41 18.09 24.89
C GLN A 988 7.85 17.61 25.18
N GLU A 989 8.88 18.43 24.92
CA GLU A 989 10.31 18.12 25.25
C GLU A 989 10.53 17.72 26.73
N SER A 990 9.60 18.10 27.62
CA SER A 990 9.59 17.63 29.02
C SER A 990 8.19 17.23 29.49
N LEU A 991 8.08 16.06 30.13
CA LEU A 991 6.88 15.64 30.85
C LEU A 991 6.82 16.35 32.20
N ASN A 992 5.75 17.09 32.44
CA ASN A 992 5.50 17.82 33.67
C ASN A 992 4.13 17.43 34.23
N GLU A 993 4.10 16.82 35.43
CA GLU A 993 2.85 16.46 36.12
C GLU A 993 2.73 17.24 37.44
N GLU A 994 1.58 17.86 37.70
CA GLU A 994 1.33 18.61 38.93
C GLU A 994 1.21 17.70 40.18
N ILE A 995 1.27 18.31 41.37
CA ILE A 995 1.11 17.59 42.63
C ILE A 995 -0.30 17.01 42.79
N ILE A 996 -0.36 15.76 43.24
CA ILE A 996 -1.60 14.97 43.36
C ILE A 996 -2.19 15.15 44.76
N ASP A 997 -3.37 15.79 44.81
CA ASP A 997 -4.14 16.03 46.03
C ASP A 997 -5.25 15.00 46.19
N CYS A 998 -4.97 13.91 46.91
CA CYS A 998 -5.93 12.86 47.23
C CYS A 998 -7.02 13.25 48.24
N SER A 999 -7.16 14.55 48.59
CA SER A 999 -8.35 15.08 49.27
C SER A 999 -9.43 15.58 48.30
N LYS A 1000 -9.15 15.58 46.98
CA LYS A 1000 -10.10 15.87 45.91
C LYS A 1000 -10.53 14.59 45.19
N ASN A 1001 -11.63 14.68 44.44
CA ASN A 1001 -12.04 13.62 43.52
C ASN A 1001 -11.14 13.69 42.27
N ASN A 1002 -10.27 12.69 42.09
CA ASN A 1002 -9.34 12.59 40.96
C ASN A 1002 -9.82 11.50 39.99
N THR A 1003 -9.42 11.60 38.72
CA THR A 1003 -9.70 10.61 37.66
C THR A 1003 -8.39 10.16 36.98
N GLY A 1004 -8.45 9.12 36.15
CA GLY A 1004 -7.29 8.58 35.43
C GLY A 1004 -6.18 8.08 36.37
N PHE A 1005 -4.92 8.20 35.94
CA PHE A 1005 -3.75 7.72 36.69
C PHE A 1005 -3.65 8.33 38.11
N SER A 1006 -4.06 9.59 38.29
CA SER A 1006 -4.13 10.23 39.62
C SER A 1006 -5.13 9.56 40.57
N ALA A 1007 -6.20 8.94 40.05
CA ALA A 1007 -7.11 8.12 40.86
C ALA A 1007 -6.46 6.80 41.29
N VAL A 1008 -5.71 6.14 40.39
CA VAL A 1008 -4.95 4.91 40.68
C VAL A 1008 -3.91 5.15 41.78
N LEU A 1009 -3.15 6.25 41.66
CA LEU A 1009 -2.20 6.65 42.69
C LEU A 1009 -2.89 7.00 44.03
N CYS A 1010 -4.06 7.66 43.99
CA CYS A 1010 -4.89 7.92 45.18
C CYS A 1010 -5.73 6.71 45.65
N ALA A 1011 -5.60 5.52 45.07
CA ALA A 1011 -6.26 4.32 45.58
C ALA A 1011 -5.44 3.63 46.68
N GLN A 1012 -4.13 3.92 46.78
CA GLN A 1012 -3.20 3.20 47.65
C GLN A 1012 -2.35 4.15 48.52
N ASN A 1013 -2.50 4.03 49.85
CA ASN A 1013 -1.77 4.85 50.81
C ASN A 1013 -0.38 4.26 51.12
N GLY A 1014 0.64 4.69 50.37
CA GLY A 1014 2.01 4.21 50.54
C GLY A 1014 2.97 4.72 49.45
N THR A 1015 3.88 3.85 49.02
CA THR A 1015 4.67 4.04 47.79
C THR A 1015 4.25 2.95 46.81
N VAL A 1016 3.91 3.35 45.58
CA VAL A 1016 3.41 2.47 44.51
C VAL A 1016 4.25 2.60 43.24
N GLY A 1017 4.21 1.57 42.40
CA GLY A 1017 5.13 1.39 41.27
C GLY A 1017 6.24 0.37 41.57
N PRO A 1018 7.30 0.30 40.76
CA PRO A 1018 7.59 1.22 39.65
C PRO A 1018 6.59 1.12 38.50
N TYR A 1019 6.27 2.26 37.90
CA TYR A 1019 5.56 2.36 36.61
C TYR A 1019 6.56 2.80 35.54
N PRO A 1020 6.68 2.08 34.41
CA PRO A 1020 7.52 2.52 33.31
C PRO A 1020 6.92 3.76 32.64
N VAL A 1021 7.76 4.76 32.39
CA VAL A 1021 7.47 5.88 31.50
C VAL A 1021 8.55 5.92 30.44
N ILE A 1022 8.14 5.82 29.18
CA ILE A 1022 9.03 5.85 28.03
C ILE A 1022 8.89 7.20 27.35
N VAL A 1023 9.99 7.81 26.93
CA VAL A 1023 9.98 8.84 25.89
C VAL A 1023 10.51 8.22 24.61
N ILE A 1024 9.75 8.37 23.53
CA ILE A 1024 10.18 8.15 22.15
C ILE A 1024 10.52 9.54 21.58
N ILE A 1025 11.56 9.63 20.77
CA ILE A 1025 11.99 10.88 20.13
C ILE A 1025 12.20 10.58 18.65
N SER A 1026 11.48 11.24 17.76
CA SER A 1026 11.62 11.09 16.31
C SER A 1026 12.23 12.36 15.71
N ASP A 1027 13.08 12.22 14.70
CA ASP A 1027 13.40 13.31 13.77
C ASP A 1027 12.48 13.28 12.54
N VAL A 1028 12.52 14.34 11.73
CA VAL A 1028 11.70 14.45 10.50
C VAL A 1028 12.12 13.48 9.40
N ASN A 1029 13.30 12.87 9.53
CA ASN A 1029 13.87 11.88 8.61
C ASN A 1029 13.54 10.43 9.07
N GLY A 1030 12.54 10.26 9.93
CA GLY A 1030 12.01 8.97 10.38
C GLY A 1030 12.82 8.26 11.48
N GLY A 1031 13.98 8.78 11.88
CA GLY A 1031 14.87 8.13 12.84
C GLY A 1031 14.39 8.22 14.30
N GLN A 1032 14.37 7.09 15.02
CA GLN A 1032 13.74 7.01 16.36
C GLN A 1032 14.66 6.65 17.54
N ILE A 1033 14.73 7.60 18.48
CA ILE A 1033 15.05 7.56 19.92
C ILE A 1033 14.11 6.75 20.83
N SER A 1034 14.58 5.98 21.81
CA SER A 1034 13.76 5.73 23.02
C SER A 1034 14.53 5.65 24.35
N TYR A 1035 13.89 6.05 25.45
CA TYR A 1035 14.45 5.93 26.82
C TYR A 1035 13.34 5.73 27.87
N SER A 1036 13.63 4.94 28.92
CA SER A 1036 12.64 4.55 29.94
C SER A 1036 13.07 4.91 31.38
N TRP A 1037 12.12 5.37 32.18
CA TRP A 1037 12.24 5.58 33.62
C TRP A 1037 11.29 4.67 34.40
N ASN A 1038 11.77 4.15 35.54
CA ASN A 1038 10.96 3.42 36.51
C ASN A 1038 10.49 4.37 37.62
N LEU A 1039 9.23 4.81 37.56
CA LEU A 1039 8.69 5.81 38.49
C LEU A 1039 7.94 5.18 39.66
N SER A 1040 8.45 5.39 40.87
CA SER A 1040 7.76 5.04 42.12
C SER A 1040 7.17 6.29 42.78
N TYR A 1041 5.87 6.28 43.06
CA TYR A 1041 5.15 7.43 43.62
C TYR A 1041 4.81 7.19 45.08
N THR A 1042 5.23 8.08 45.98
CA THR A 1042 4.81 8.10 47.38
C THR A 1042 3.64 9.06 47.55
N VAL A 1043 2.50 8.52 47.97
CA VAL A 1043 1.21 9.23 48.08
C VAL A 1043 0.79 9.29 49.54
N TRP A 1044 0.38 10.47 50.02
CA TRP A 1044 -0.06 10.65 51.41
C TRP A 1044 -1.58 10.90 51.52
N HIS A 1045 -2.26 10.02 52.25
CA HIS A 1045 -3.67 10.21 52.59
C HIS A 1045 -3.85 10.98 53.90
N PRO A 1046 -4.65 12.06 53.93
CA PRO A 1046 -5.11 12.65 55.18
C PRO A 1046 -6.05 11.67 55.91
N PRO A 1047 -5.86 11.42 57.22
CA PRO A 1047 -6.75 10.55 57.98
C PRO A 1047 -8.14 11.18 58.14
N GLU A 1048 -9.19 10.37 58.04
CA GLU A 1048 -10.59 10.84 58.04
C GLU A 1048 -10.94 11.77 59.21
N PRO A 1049 -11.67 12.88 58.96
CA PRO A 1049 -12.11 13.79 60.00
C PRO A 1049 -13.22 13.14 60.84
N LYS A 1050 -12.97 13.00 62.15
CA LYS A 1050 -14.00 12.53 63.09
C LYS A 1050 -15.15 13.51 63.19
N ILE A 1051 -16.35 13.06 62.83
CA ILE A 1051 -17.59 13.80 63.02
C ILE A 1051 -17.97 13.73 64.51
N GLU A 1052 -17.95 14.89 65.20
CA GLU A 1052 -18.61 15.07 66.50
C GLU A 1052 -19.87 15.92 66.33
N GLU A 1053 -20.89 15.67 67.17
CA GLU A 1053 -22.20 16.30 67.09
C GLU A 1053 -22.21 17.76 67.58
N ASP A 1054 -23.06 18.58 66.95
CA ASP A 1054 -23.87 19.65 67.53
C ASP A 1054 -23.19 20.63 68.53
N SER A 1055 -22.87 21.86 68.10
CA SER A 1055 -23.67 23.04 68.54
C SER A 1055 -23.19 24.43 68.06
N LYS A 1056 -24.10 25.11 67.35
CA LYS A 1056 -24.62 26.49 67.56
C LYS A 1056 -23.74 27.70 67.93
N ASP A 1057 -24.17 28.82 67.33
CA ASP A 1057 -24.22 30.20 67.84
C ASP A 1057 -22.93 31.06 67.92
N SER A 1058 -22.67 31.82 66.83
CA SER A 1058 -22.57 33.31 66.81
C SER A 1058 -21.45 34.03 67.63
N GLU A 1059 -21.10 35.32 67.45
CA GLU A 1059 -21.60 36.46 66.64
C GLU A 1059 -20.40 37.26 66.05
N SER A 1060 -20.61 38.12 65.03
CA SER A 1060 -20.53 39.60 65.18
C SER A 1060 -20.29 40.40 63.88
N GLU A 1061 -21.03 41.51 63.76
CA GLU A 1061 -20.72 42.83 63.14
C GLU A 1061 -20.01 42.98 61.75
N SER A 1062 -20.33 43.96 60.90
CA SER A 1062 -21.50 44.87 60.78
C SER A 1062 -21.48 45.70 59.47
N LYS A 1063 -22.65 46.24 59.04
CA LYS A 1063 -22.88 47.53 58.32
C LYS A 1063 -22.11 47.87 57.02
N SER A 1064 -22.62 48.50 55.96
CA SER A 1064 -23.89 49.13 55.55
C SER A 1064 -23.56 50.05 54.33
N GLU A 1065 -24.53 50.35 53.46
CA GLU A 1065 -24.49 51.41 52.40
C GLU A 1065 -23.51 51.16 51.21
N SER A 1066 -23.78 51.60 49.97
CA SER A 1066 -25.04 51.98 49.28
C SER A 1066 -24.79 52.05 47.75
N ASP A 1067 -25.87 52.24 46.96
CA ASP A 1067 -25.87 52.81 45.58
C ASP A 1067 -25.30 51.95 44.42
N LEU A 1068 -25.67 52.15 43.15
CA LEU A 1068 -26.99 52.39 42.50
C LEU A 1068 -26.85 52.18 40.97
N GLU A 1069 -27.93 51.73 40.32
CA GLU A 1069 -28.17 51.68 38.85
C GLU A 1069 -27.23 50.79 37.99
N MET A 1070 -27.63 49.98 37.00
CA MET A 1070 -28.82 49.84 36.12
C MET A 1070 -28.69 50.48 34.72
N GLY A 1071 -28.59 49.60 33.70
CA GLY A 1071 -29.04 49.84 32.33
C GLY A 1071 -27.97 49.76 31.23
N THR A 1072 -28.29 49.51 29.95
CA THR A 1072 -29.53 48.97 29.33
C THR A 1072 -29.31 48.79 27.81
N ILE A 1073 -30.11 47.93 27.16
CA ILE A 1073 -30.62 48.11 25.76
C ILE A 1073 -29.64 47.88 24.56
N ALA A 1074 -29.76 46.67 23.98
CA ALA A 1074 -30.34 46.40 22.64
C ALA A 1074 -29.50 46.43 21.32
N SER A 1075 -29.36 45.24 20.73
CA SER A 1075 -30.01 44.80 19.46
C SER A 1075 -29.42 45.09 18.06
N ILE A 1076 -29.81 44.18 17.13
CA ILE A 1076 -29.74 44.21 15.65
C ILE A 1076 -28.33 43.92 15.10
N ILE A 1077 -28.02 42.76 14.48
CA ILE A 1077 -28.60 42.03 13.31
C ILE A 1077 -28.07 42.56 11.96
N ALA A 1078 -27.68 41.61 11.10
CA ALA A 1078 -27.17 41.75 9.72
C ALA A 1078 -25.74 42.34 9.60
N GLY A 1079 -24.97 42.00 8.57
CA GLY A 1079 -25.25 41.01 7.51
C GLY A 1079 -24.17 41.00 6.42
N SER A 1080 -24.14 39.93 5.63
CA SER A 1080 -23.08 39.61 4.66
C SER A 1080 -22.89 40.65 3.53
N VAL A 1081 -21.62 40.81 3.10
CA VAL A 1081 -21.16 41.22 1.76
C VAL A 1081 -21.56 42.62 1.23
N VAL A 1082 -20.56 43.38 0.75
CA VAL A 1082 -20.59 44.08 -0.57
C VAL A 1082 -19.20 44.61 -0.96
N ILE A 1083 -18.97 44.71 -2.26
CA ILE A 1083 -17.69 44.86 -2.95
C ILE A 1083 -17.44 46.32 -3.42
N VAL A 1084 -16.22 46.85 -3.15
CA VAL A 1084 -15.40 47.76 -4.02
C VAL A 1084 -15.83 49.23 -4.30
N LEU A 1085 -14.94 50.20 -3.95
CA LEU A 1085 -14.75 51.59 -4.48
C LEU A 1085 -15.86 52.66 -4.18
N LEU A 1086 -15.67 54.01 -4.15
CA LEU A 1086 -14.52 54.93 -4.36
C LEU A 1086 -14.73 56.39 -3.81
N VAL A 1087 -13.65 57.20 -3.75
CA VAL A 1087 -13.53 58.71 -3.80
C VAL A 1087 -13.46 59.60 -2.52
N VAL A 1088 -12.22 59.83 -2.04
CA VAL A 1088 -11.43 61.12 -1.92
C VAL A 1088 -12.06 62.44 -1.39
N LEU A 1089 -11.35 63.16 -0.47
CA LEU A 1089 -10.85 64.57 -0.63
C LEU A 1089 -10.10 65.19 0.61
N LEU A 1090 -8.75 65.38 0.50
CA LEU A 1090 -7.89 66.44 1.13
C LEU A 1090 -7.67 66.40 2.69
N TRP A 1091 -6.77 67.14 3.39
CA TRP A 1091 -5.40 67.72 3.25
C TRP A 1091 -4.97 68.42 4.59
N VAL A 1092 -3.74 68.88 4.90
CA VAL A 1092 -2.32 68.54 4.60
C VAL A 1092 -1.35 69.52 5.36
N ARG A 1093 -0.02 69.26 5.38
CA ARG A 1093 1.15 70.14 5.76
C ARG A 1093 1.46 70.36 7.26
N GLN A 1094 2.72 70.36 7.73
CA GLN A 1094 4.06 70.17 7.08
C GLN A 1094 5.15 69.87 8.16
N GLY A 1095 6.27 69.15 7.96
CA GLY A 1095 6.77 68.41 6.78
C GLY A 1095 8.14 68.90 6.24
N ARG A 1096 9.26 68.74 6.97
CA ARG A 1096 10.66 69.11 6.55
C ARG A 1096 11.73 68.46 7.47
N SER A 1097 13.03 68.33 7.13
CA SER A 1097 13.78 68.13 5.86
C SER A 1097 15.32 68.22 6.10
N GLY A 1098 16.15 67.32 5.54
CA GLY A 1098 17.63 67.41 5.53
C GLY A 1098 18.32 66.09 5.16
N ILE A 1099 19.66 65.96 5.04
CA ILE A 1099 20.72 66.98 4.95
C ILE A 1099 22.01 66.36 4.33
N LYS A 1100 22.76 67.09 3.48
CA LYS A 1100 24.06 66.78 2.80
C LYS A 1100 24.47 68.03 1.96
N PRO A 1101 25.63 68.13 1.27
CA PRO A 1101 26.82 67.24 1.16
C PRO A 1101 27.82 67.55 2.33
N PRO A 1102 29.19 67.59 2.26
CA PRO A 1102 30.19 67.61 1.15
C PRO A 1102 30.52 66.18 0.60
N LYS A 1103 31.52 65.89 -0.26
CA LYS A 1103 32.68 66.67 -0.81
C LYS A 1103 33.01 66.32 -2.27
N GLN A 1104 33.54 67.28 -3.06
CA GLN A 1104 34.03 67.05 -4.43
C GLN A 1104 35.23 67.98 -4.78
N PRO A 1105 36.43 67.43 -5.05
CA PRO A 1105 37.50 68.18 -5.75
C PRO A 1105 38.42 67.35 -6.69
N PRO A 1106 38.88 67.88 -7.84
CA PRO A 1106 38.30 68.96 -8.64
C PRO A 1106 38.14 68.65 -10.15
N ASN A 1107 36.86 68.54 -10.56
CA ASN A 1107 36.23 69.05 -11.81
C ASN A 1107 36.54 68.41 -13.18
N ALA A 1108 35.56 68.23 -14.09
CA ALA A 1108 34.13 68.68 -14.15
C ALA A 1108 33.19 67.51 -14.60
N GLY A 1109 31.86 67.59 -14.85
CA GLY A 1109 30.87 68.69 -14.88
C GLY A 1109 30.58 69.22 -16.32
N PHE A 1110 29.35 69.44 -16.81
CA PHE A 1110 27.95 69.38 -16.27
C PHE A 1110 26.98 69.24 -17.50
N HIS A 1111 25.72 68.75 -17.51
CA HIS A 1111 24.58 68.68 -16.55
C HIS A 1111 23.93 70.05 -16.23
N PRO A 1112 22.58 70.28 -16.15
CA PRO A 1112 21.36 69.44 -16.30
C PRO A 1112 20.58 69.84 -17.62
N PRO A 1113 19.23 69.99 -17.78
CA PRO A 1113 18.02 69.53 -17.02
C PRO A 1113 16.77 69.01 -17.83
N PRO A 1114 16.05 67.96 -17.35
CA PRO A 1114 14.63 67.66 -17.68
C PRO A 1114 13.65 68.21 -16.60
N PRO A 1115 12.31 67.92 -16.56
CA PRO A 1115 11.39 67.19 -17.47
C PRO A 1115 10.11 68.01 -17.86
N SER A 1116 9.00 67.35 -18.27
CA SER A 1116 7.66 67.93 -18.53
C SER A 1116 6.49 67.00 -18.12
N GLN A 1117 5.25 67.52 -18.08
CA GLN A 1117 4.01 66.73 -17.85
C GLN A 1117 2.78 67.42 -18.50
N PHE A 1118 1.90 66.66 -19.18
CA PHE A 1118 0.60 67.08 -19.79
C PHE A 1118 0.66 68.05 -21.01
N SER A 1119 -0.23 68.01 -22.03
CA SER A 1119 -1.36 67.11 -22.36
C SER A 1119 -1.88 67.22 -23.82
N ASN A 1120 -2.54 66.14 -24.30
CA ASN A 1120 -3.62 66.04 -25.33
C ASN A 1120 -3.33 66.03 -26.87
N VAL A 1121 -3.45 64.82 -27.47
CA VAL A 1121 -4.27 64.44 -28.67
C VAL A 1121 -3.91 65.01 -30.08
N PRO A 1122 -3.86 64.21 -31.19
CA PRO A 1122 -3.64 62.75 -31.37
C PRO A 1122 -2.54 62.40 -32.44
N SER A 1123 -2.53 61.15 -32.94
CA SER A 1123 -1.41 60.41 -33.56
C SER A 1123 -1.26 60.44 -35.11
N ALA A 1124 -0.10 59.96 -35.59
CA ALA A 1124 0.14 59.30 -36.88
C ALA A 1124 1.35 58.32 -36.74
N PRO A 1125 1.47 57.22 -37.55
CA PRO A 1125 2.43 56.12 -37.31
C PRO A 1125 3.62 56.06 -38.29
N VAL A 1126 4.66 55.28 -37.92
CA VAL A 1126 5.58 54.49 -38.80
C VAL A 1126 5.97 53.21 -38.01
N LEU A 1127 6.37 52.15 -38.73
CA LEU A 1127 6.73 50.80 -38.26
C LEU A 1127 8.12 50.70 -37.59
N PRO A 1128 8.39 49.61 -36.83
CA PRO A 1128 9.74 49.26 -36.34
C PRO A 1128 10.55 48.43 -37.36
N ASP A 1129 11.84 48.28 -37.08
CA ASP A 1129 12.84 47.49 -37.81
C ASP A 1129 13.46 46.46 -36.85
N LEU A 1130 13.91 45.30 -37.36
CA LEU A 1130 14.48 44.21 -36.55
C LEU A 1130 16.00 44.28 -36.50
N ASN A 1131 16.56 44.36 -35.30
CA ASN A 1131 17.93 43.93 -35.01
C ASN A 1131 18.05 43.61 -33.50
N ASN A 1132 18.83 42.58 -33.17
CA ASN A 1132 19.05 41.96 -31.85
C ASN A 1132 18.00 40.93 -31.37
N LYS A 1133 18.06 39.75 -32.00
CA LYS A 1133 17.89 38.41 -31.39
C LYS A 1133 18.89 37.47 -32.08
N TRP A 1134 19.31 36.35 -31.50
CA TRP A 1134 19.13 35.86 -30.13
C TRP A 1134 20.45 36.03 -29.32
N LYS A 1135 20.49 35.88 -27.99
CA LYS A 1135 19.39 35.61 -27.06
C LYS A 1135 18.77 36.92 -26.56
#